data_AF-V4XLV5-F1
#
_entry.id   AF-V4XLV5-F1
#
_cell.length_a   1.000
_cell.length_b   1.000
_cell.length_c   1.000
_cell.angle_alpha   90.00
_cell.angle_beta   90.00
_cell.angle_gamma   90.00
#
_symmetry.space_group_name_H-M   'P 1'
#
loop_
_entity.id
_entity.type
_entity.pdbx_description
1 polymer ?
#
loop_
_entity_poly.entity_id
_entity_poly.type
_entity_poly.pdbx_seq_one_letter_code
_entity_poly.pdbx_strand_id
1 'polypeptide(L)'
;MPTLRPLDDLPTDSRVLVRLDLNSPIEDGEPQDNRRFHRHAQTVRDLADAGHRVVLMAHQGRPGRDDFTSLAGHADVLAGHLDRPVGFVADTYGEAALAAIDALERGEVLLLENTRMCAEELPEASPETKADTEFVRTLAPRFDAYVNDAYSAAHRKHASLVGFPRALPAYAGHVMRAEYEANTAIARRTFDGPVTMVIGGTKATDVIGVMDALDDRVDRFLLGGVAGELFLRAAGHPVGHDLEGMDLFDDQWEATHETVESILADHVDRVHLPSDLAYDDGGDRAEVAVADIDRKTEAYVDVGSGTVAEYGSLIRDSDAVFVKGALGVFEDERFAAGTVGVLEAIAETDCFSVVGGGDTSRAIEMYGLSEDAFSHVSSPAARTSVRLPASRCPRSSRFGSTTPERSGDAACRQPAFLRLLNAFSARLRGVGMEPLTTFSDSSLSMIRRDLHRHAEAGWKEFRTSALLAAELEALGYEVFLGAETVDPDARMGVPPADELAAARERAREEGAPPEYLEAMGDITGVIATQTFGDGPTVGLRTDIDALERQEAMDDDHRPAAEGFASRHPGEMHACGHDAHAAIGLGVARAFADGGFDGTLKLFFQSAEEGGRGGKPMAESGHLDDVDRLLAVHVGLDEPTGTIVSSYDAPLSNAKLDVSFTGEPAHAGGEPNVGRNALQAATAAIGNLYGIARHGDGATRINVGQVAADNAQNVICEEATMRVEVRGETHDLNEYMLERARDVVDGAATIHDVEYETSLYGKTTTFENDASVVETVESAAAAVDAVDRVTTKEFGGSEDASYLIRRVQRQGGEATYLGVGASNPAGHHTAYFDVDEAAIDVGVDVIVGAVERLA
;
A
#
# COMPACT_ATOMS: atom_id res chain seq x y z
N MET A 1 12.86 7.39 -8.39
CA MET A 1 13.57 7.59 -7.11
C MET A 1 14.53 8.76 -7.19
N PRO A 2 14.46 9.77 -6.30
CA PRO A 2 15.68 10.50 -5.97
C PRO A 2 16.58 9.53 -5.20
N THR A 3 17.69 9.14 -5.82
CA THR A 3 18.81 8.52 -5.14
C THR A 3 19.17 9.37 -3.92
N LEU A 4 19.30 8.75 -2.73
CA LEU A 4 20.03 9.41 -1.63
C LEU A 4 21.37 9.84 -2.21
N ARG A 5 21.71 11.12 -2.05
CA ARG A 5 22.96 11.63 -2.61
C ARG A 5 24.12 10.86 -1.97
N PRO A 6 25.10 10.40 -2.76
CA PRO A 6 26.33 9.83 -2.21
C PRO A 6 27.06 10.91 -1.39
N LEU A 7 27.85 10.47 -0.41
CA LEU A 7 28.67 11.38 0.40
C LEU A 7 29.60 12.27 -0.44
N ASP A 8 29.99 11.81 -1.63
CA ASP A 8 30.83 12.55 -2.59
C ASP A 8 30.21 13.88 -3.06
N ASP A 9 28.88 14.01 -2.99
CA ASP A 9 28.15 15.22 -3.39
C ASP A 9 28.04 16.25 -2.23
N LEU A 10 28.57 15.93 -1.05
CA LEU A 10 28.44 16.76 0.14
C LEU A 10 29.34 18.02 0.03
N PRO A 11 28.82 19.24 0.28
CA PRO A 11 29.64 20.46 0.18
C PRO A 11 30.81 20.46 1.16
N THR A 12 32.01 20.82 0.70
CA THR A 12 33.21 20.91 1.56
C THR A 12 33.00 21.83 2.76
N ASP A 13 33.59 21.51 3.92
CA ASP A 13 33.49 22.29 5.18
C ASP A 13 32.07 22.38 5.78
N SER A 14 31.15 21.52 5.37
CA SER A 14 29.81 21.44 5.99
C SER A 14 29.86 21.02 7.46
N ARG A 15 28.89 21.50 8.25
CA ARG A 15 28.46 20.89 9.51
C ARG A 15 27.35 19.88 9.23
N VAL A 16 27.62 18.62 9.54
CA VAL A 16 26.79 17.49 9.11
C VAL A 16 26.18 16.80 10.32
N LEU A 17 24.86 16.61 10.28
CA LEU A 17 24.13 15.80 11.25
C LEU A 17 24.02 14.36 10.74
N VAL A 18 24.58 13.40 11.46
CA VAL A 18 24.70 12.01 11.02
C VAL A 18 23.89 11.10 11.94
N ARG A 19 22.97 10.32 11.38
CA ARG A 19 22.20 9.30 12.12
C ARG A 19 22.84 7.94 11.95
N LEU A 20 23.35 7.36 13.04
CA LEU A 20 23.99 6.04 13.09
C LEU A 20 23.11 5.02 13.82
N ASP A 21 23.36 3.71 13.65
CA ASP A 21 22.82 2.68 14.52
C ASP A 21 23.92 2.15 15.45
N LEU A 22 23.98 2.67 16.68
CA LEU A 22 24.95 2.22 17.70
C LEU A 22 24.30 1.33 18.77
N ASN A 23 23.05 0.90 18.58
CA ASN A 23 22.34 0.14 19.62
C ASN A 23 23.03 -1.21 19.84
N SER A 24 23.46 -1.47 21.08
CA SER A 24 24.30 -2.61 21.48
C SER A 24 23.72 -3.33 22.69
N PRO A 25 24.11 -4.59 22.93
CA PRO A 25 23.97 -5.20 24.25
C PRO A 25 24.61 -4.31 25.32
N ILE A 26 24.01 -4.28 26.51
CA ILE A 26 24.51 -3.55 27.68
C ILE A 26 24.88 -4.58 28.74
N GLU A 27 26.12 -4.54 29.22
CA GLU A 27 26.59 -5.36 30.34
C GLU A 27 27.17 -4.43 31.40
N ASP A 28 26.76 -4.60 32.66
CA ASP A 28 27.17 -3.76 33.78
C ASP A 28 26.98 -2.24 33.56
N GLY A 29 26.00 -1.87 32.73
CA GLY A 29 25.68 -0.48 32.37
C GLY A 29 26.49 0.08 31.20
N GLU A 30 27.42 -0.69 30.64
CA GLU A 30 28.32 -0.29 29.55
C GLU A 30 27.95 -0.98 28.23
N PRO A 31 28.03 -0.26 27.09
CA PRO A 31 27.77 -0.83 25.79
C PRO A 31 28.90 -1.77 25.34
N GLN A 32 28.50 -2.94 24.84
CA GLN A 32 29.45 -3.90 24.29
C GLN A 32 29.84 -3.54 22.86
N ASP A 33 31.15 -3.57 22.59
CA ASP A 33 31.69 -3.42 21.25
C ASP A 33 31.14 -4.52 20.34
N ASN A 34 30.71 -4.12 19.15
CA ASN A 34 30.08 -5.00 18.18
C ASN A 34 30.23 -4.45 16.77
N ARG A 35 29.82 -5.24 15.78
CA ARG A 35 29.96 -4.93 14.35
C ARG A 35 29.40 -3.57 13.93
N ARG A 36 28.39 -3.03 14.63
CA ARG A 36 27.77 -1.75 14.28
C ARG A 36 28.72 -0.58 14.45
N PHE A 37 29.51 -0.57 15.53
CA PHE A 37 30.51 0.47 15.77
C PHE A 37 31.54 0.51 14.66
N HIS A 38 32.14 -0.65 14.35
CA HIS A 38 33.11 -0.79 13.27
C HIS A 38 32.54 -0.32 11.90
N ARG A 39 31.33 -0.75 11.55
CA ARG A 39 30.71 -0.41 10.25
C ARG A 39 30.41 1.09 10.13
N HIS A 40 29.80 1.69 11.15
CA HIS A 40 29.46 3.11 11.12
C HIS A 40 30.68 4.02 11.27
N ALA A 41 31.76 3.54 11.89
CA ALA A 41 33.00 4.28 12.03
C ALA A 41 33.58 4.71 10.67
N GLN A 42 33.40 3.90 9.61
CA GLN A 42 33.89 4.28 8.28
C GLN A 42 33.24 5.58 7.76
N THR A 43 31.91 5.70 7.84
CA THR A 43 31.17 6.91 7.44
C THR A 43 31.65 8.13 8.21
N VAL A 44 31.81 7.98 9.54
CA VAL A 44 32.23 9.08 10.40
C VAL A 44 33.69 9.49 10.13
N ARG A 45 34.58 8.51 9.93
CA ARG A 45 36.00 8.76 9.62
C ARG A 45 36.15 9.54 8.33
N ASP A 46 35.48 9.11 7.26
CA ASP A 46 35.58 9.77 5.96
C ASP A 46 35.06 11.22 5.99
N LEU A 47 33.94 11.46 6.68
CA LEU A 47 33.41 12.81 6.87
C LEU A 47 34.38 13.70 7.66
N ALA A 48 34.94 13.17 8.74
CA ALA A 48 35.84 13.93 9.59
C ALA A 48 37.21 14.17 8.93
N ASP A 49 37.73 13.22 8.14
CA ASP A 49 38.95 13.35 7.34
C ASP A 49 38.81 14.34 6.17
N ALA A 50 37.60 14.44 5.60
CA ALA A 50 37.25 15.50 4.65
C ALA A 50 37.13 16.89 5.33
N GLY A 51 37.29 16.96 6.65
CA GLY A 51 37.34 18.20 7.43
C GLY A 51 35.96 18.80 7.71
N HIS A 52 34.89 18.00 7.69
CA HIS A 52 33.56 18.38 8.14
C HIS A 52 33.48 18.47 9.66
N ARG A 53 32.49 19.21 10.18
CA ARG A 53 32.11 19.22 11.60
C ARG A 53 31.02 18.17 11.77
N VAL A 54 31.30 17.06 12.45
CA VAL A 54 30.43 15.88 12.44
C VAL A 54 29.68 15.77 13.75
N VAL A 55 28.34 15.85 13.70
CA VAL A 55 27.48 15.65 14.88
C VAL A 55 26.66 14.39 14.69
N LEU A 56 26.74 13.47 15.65
CA LEU A 56 26.16 12.15 15.59
C LEU A 56 24.89 12.07 16.44
N MET A 57 23.90 11.34 15.92
CA MET A 57 22.72 10.90 16.63
C MET A 57 22.65 9.38 16.60
N ALA A 58 22.37 8.77 17.76
CA ALA A 58 22.10 7.34 17.86
C ALA A 58 20.93 7.07 18.83
N HIS A 59 20.46 5.82 18.89
CA HIS A 59 19.57 5.40 19.97
C HIS A 59 20.15 4.18 20.67
N GLN A 60 19.75 3.95 21.92
CA GLN A 60 20.07 2.76 22.71
C GLN A 60 18.85 2.33 23.51
N GLY A 61 18.45 1.05 23.43
CA GLY A 61 17.34 0.47 24.18
C GLY A 61 16.01 1.18 23.96
N ARG A 62 14.99 0.87 24.78
CA ARG A 62 13.70 1.58 24.77
C ARG A 62 13.29 2.00 26.18
N PRO A 63 12.63 3.16 26.38
CA PRO A 63 12.15 3.56 27.69
C PRO A 63 11.40 2.42 28.40
N GLY A 64 11.83 2.10 29.62
CA GLY A 64 11.29 0.99 30.43
C GLY A 64 11.95 -0.38 30.23
N ARG A 65 12.99 -0.49 29.39
CA ARG A 65 13.83 -1.69 29.25
C ARG A 65 15.17 -1.50 29.98
N ASP A 66 15.76 -2.60 30.42
CA ASP A 66 17.03 -2.61 31.17
C ASP A 66 18.24 -2.16 30.32
N ASP A 67 18.11 -2.21 28.99
CA ASP A 67 19.12 -1.80 28.01
C ASP A 67 19.01 -0.31 27.60
N PHE A 68 18.08 0.45 28.18
CA PHE A 68 17.87 1.88 27.88
C PHE A 68 18.79 2.76 28.71
N THR A 69 19.91 3.17 28.12
CA THR A 69 20.96 3.95 28.79
C THR A 69 21.39 5.19 27.98
N SER A 70 22.23 6.02 28.59
CA SER A 70 22.91 7.16 27.95
C SER A 70 23.91 6.67 26.88
N LEU A 71 24.22 7.52 25.91
CA LEU A 71 25.21 7.25 24.87
C LEU A 71 26.66 7.61 25.26
N ALA A 72 26.91 7.98 26.52
CA ALA A 72 28.25 8.34 26.99
C ALA A 72 29.29 7.24 26.70
N GLY A 73 29.01 5.99 27.09
CA GLY A 73 29.90 4.85 26.83
C GLY A 73 30.03 4.53 25.33
N HIS A 74 29.00 4.80 24.53
CA HIS A 74 29.05 4.59 23.08
C HIS A 74 30.03 5.53 22.39
N ALA A 75 30.21 6.75 22.92
CA ALA A 75 31.22 7.68 22.41
C ALA A 75 32.63 7.13 22.60
N ASP A 76 32.92 6.51 23.76
CA ASP A 76 34.23 5.91 24.06
C ASP A 76 34.52 4.70 23.16
N VAL A 77 33.54 3.82 22.97
CA VAL A 77 33.68 2.67 22.06
C VAL A 77 33.91 3.14 20.62
N LEU A 78 33.11 4.11 20.14
CA LEU A 78 33.25 4.64 18.79
C LEU A 78 34.59 5.37 18.57
N ALA A 79 35.09 6.10 19.59
CA ALA A 79 36.39 6.75 19.53
C ALA A 79 37.54 5.74 19.31
N GLY A 80 37.44 4.55 19.91
CA GLY A 80 38.37 3.44 19.70
C GLY A 80 38.42 2.98 18.23
N HIS A 81 37.27 2.91 17.55
CA HIS A 81 37.21 2.55 16.14
C HIS A 81 37.68 3.65 15.20
N LEU A 82 37.52 4.93 15.57
CA LEU A 82 37.88 6.05 14.71
C LEU A 82 39.34 6.50 14.83
N ASP A 83 40.08 5.96 15.81
CA ASP A 83 41.41 6.44 16.22
C ASP A 83 41.43 7.96 16.48
N ARG A 84 40.31 8.52 16.96
CA ARG A 84 40.17 9.96 17.30
C ARG A 84 39.17 10.19 18.42
N PRO A 85 39.28 11.31 19.16
CA PRO A 85 38.32 11.66 20.18
C PRO A 85 36.92 11.88 19.58
N VAL A 86 35.90 11.32 20.25
CA VAL A 86 34.48 11.64 20.02
C VAL A 86 34.00 12.39 21.25
N GLY A 87 33.68 13.67 21.11
CA GLY A 87 33.05 14.44 22.18
C GLY A 87 31.66 13.89 22.48
N PHE A 88 31.18 14.05 23.71
CA PHE A 88 29.83 13.68 24.11
C PHE A 88 29.14 14.83 24.85
N VAL A 89 27.86 15.03 24.58
CA VAL A 89 27.00 15.96 25.33
C VAL A 89 25.74 15.24 25.79
N ALA A 90 25.48 15.29 27.09
CA ALA A 90 24.30 14.69 27.74
C ALA A 90 23.03 15.54 27.52
N ASP A 91 22.80 15.94 26.27
CA ASP A 91 21.64 16.70 25.82
C ASP A 91 21.36 16.35 24.35
N THR A 92 20.09 16.39 23.95
CA THR A 92 19.67 16.04 22.59
C THR A 92 19.56 17.28 21.70
N TYR A 93 18.81 18.29 22.14
CA TYR A 93 18.60 19.54 21.38
C TYR A 93 18.45 20.80 22.25
N GLY A 94 18.71 20.72 23.55
CA GLY A 94 18.67 21.86 24.46
C GLY A 94 19.88 22.80 24.34
N GLU A 95 19.98 23.77 25.26
CA GLU A 95 21.02 24.80 25.24
C GLU A 95 22.44 24.22 25.30
N ALA A 96 22.65 23.11 26.02
CA ALA A 96 23.97 22.49 26.14
C ALA A 96 24.38 21.79 24.84
N ALA A 97 23.44 21.10 24.18
CA ALA A 97 23.66 20.52 22.86
C ALA A 97 24.01 21.61 21.83
N LEU A 98 23.22 22.69 21.77
CA LEU A 98 23.45 23.79 20.84
C LEU A 98 24.82 24.47 21.04
N ALA A 99 25.21 24.72 22.30
CA ALA A 99 26.52 25.30 22.61
C ALA A 99 27.69 24.39 22.19
N ALA A 100 27.56 23.08 22.39
CA ALA A 100 28.56 22.10 21.96
C ALA A 100 28.66 22.00 20.44
N ILE A 101 27.52 21.99 19.74
CA ILE A 101 27.44 21.98 18.27
C ILE A 101 28.10 23.24 17.68
N ASP A 102 27.87 24.41 18.28
CA ASP A 102 28.39 25.68 17.78
C ASP A 102 29.90 25.84 18.03
N ALA A 103 30.44 25.19 19.06
CA ALA A 103 31.87 25.19 19.38
C ALA A 103 32.71 24.21 18.53
N LEU A 104 32.07 23.28 17.80
CA LEU A 104 32.76 22.19 17.11
C LEU A 104 33.69 22.69 15.99
N GLU A 105 34.96 22.27 16.03
CA GLU A 105 35.96 22.60 15.03
C GLU A 105 36.00 21.59 13.88
N ARG A 106 36.72 21.93 12.81
CA ARG A 106 36.80 21.10 11.60
C ARG A 106 37.45 19.75 11.90
N GLY A 107 36.82 18.67 11.44
CA GLY A 107 37.29 17.30 11.67
C GLY A 107 36.96 16.74 13.05
N GLU A 108 36.36 17.54 13.94
CA GLU A 108 35.89 17.06 15.24
C GLU A 108 34.54 16.35 15.12
N VAL A 109 34.33 15.40 16.02
CA VAL A 109 33.15 14.54 16.08
C VAL A 109 32.49 14.72 17.46
N LEU A 110 31.18 14.95 17.47
CA LEU A 110 30.37 15.10 18.68
C LEU A 110 29.19 14.12 18.64
N LEU A 111 28.99 13.32 19.68
CA LEU A 111 27.82 12.47 19.88
C LEU A 111 26.83 13.16 20.82
N LEU A 112 25.59 13.33 20.35
CA LEU A 112 24.47 13.80 21.16
C LEU A 112 23.91 12.66 22.03
N GLU A 113 23.10 13.01 23.02
CA GLU A 113 22.44 12.01 23.87
C GLU A 113 21.43 11.14 23.09
N ASN A 114 21.08 9.99 23.67
CA ASN A 114 20.15 9.00 23.13
C ASN A 114 18.87 9.64 22.59
N THR A 115 18.63 9.53 21.28
CA THR A 115 17.48 10.18 20.63
C THR A 115 16.15 9.72 21.22
N ARG A 116 16.06 8.51 21.78
CA ARG A 116 14.83 7.99 22.42
C ARG A 116 14.54 8.63 23.78
N MET A 117 15.42 9.48 24.29
CA MET A 117 15.13 10.38 25.43
C MET A 117 14.37 11.64 25.00
N CYS A 118 14.30 11.94 23.69
CA CYS A 118 13.40 12.96 23.16
C CYS A 118 11.97 12.39 23.10
N ALA A 119 11.00 13.09 23.72
CA ALA A 119 9.60 12.69 23.74
C ALA A 119 8.99 12.56 22.33
N GLU A 120 9.50 13.34 21.38
CA GLU A 120 9.02 13.40 20.00
C GLU A 120 9.65 12.31 19.11
N GLU A 121 10.63 11.53 19.58
CA GLU A 121 11.32 10.53 18.76
C GLU A 121 10.40 9.34 18.42
N LEU A 122 9.79 8.72 19.43
CA LEU A 122 9.10 7.43 19.31
C LEU A 122 7.67 7.46 18.74
N PRO A 123 6.81 8.47 18.98
CA PRO A 123 5.43 8.45 18.48
C PRO A 123 5.41 8.34 16.94
N GLU A 124 4.71 7.37 16.35
CA GLU A 124 4.69 7.23 14.89
C GLU A 124 3.84 8.37 14.27
N ALA A 125 4.40 9.12 13.32
CA ALA A 125 3.73 10.21 12.62
C ALA A 125 4.27 10.35 11.19
N SER A 126 3.64 11.16 10.34
CA SER A 126 4.16 11.43 9.00
C SER A 126 5.52 12.16 9.05
N PRO A 127 6.37 12.01 8.02
CA PRO A 127 7.61 12.77 7.90
C PRO A 127 7.42 14.29 8.03
N GLU A 128 6.31 14.82 7.53
CA GLU A 128 5.94 16.24 7.61
C GLU A 128 5.71 16.66 9.06
N THR A 129 4.88 15.91 9.79
CA THR A 129 4.65 16.14 11.23
C THR A 129 5.95 16.00 12.03
N LYS A 130 6.80 15.03 11.68
CA LYS A 130 8.11 14.87 12.32
C LYS A 130 9.05 16.02 12.03
N ALA A 131 9.04 16.58 10.83
CA ALA A 131 9.85 17.74 10.47
C ALA A 131 9.46 18.99 11.28
N ASP A 132 8.21 19.04 11.76
CA ASP A 132 7.65 20.14 12.52
C ASP A 132 7.81 20.02 14.05
N THR A 133 8.43 18.95 14.53
CA THR A 133 8.76 18.74 15.95
C THR A 133 9.75 19.77 16.45
N GLU A 134 9.71 20.07 17.76
CA GLU A 134 10.67 20.99 18.37
C GLU A 134 12.10 20.49 18.21
N PHE A 135 12.32 19.17 18.35
CA PHE A 135 13.58 18.51 18.13
C PHE A 135 14.20 18.82 16.75
N VAL A 136 13.41 18.67 15.67
CA VAL A 136 13.90 18.92 14.31
C VAL A 136 14.04 20.40 14.03
N ARG A 137 13.04 21.23 14.38
CA ARG A 137 13.05 22.68 14.13
C ARG A 137 14.17 23.40 14.88
N THR A 138 14.59 22.88 16.04
CA THR A 138 15.68 23.46 16.83
C THR A 138 17.06 23.12 16.26
N LEU A 139 17.29 21.85 15.90
CA LEU A 139 18.59 21.41 15.40
C LEU A 139 18.82 21.76 13.93
N ALA A 140 17.83 21.55 13.05
CA ALA A 140 18.02 21.65 11.59
C ALA A 140 18.69 22.97 11.13
N PRO A 141 18.33 24.17 11.65
CA PRO A 141 18.97 25.42 11.24
C PRO A 141 20.47 25.55 11.58
N ARG A 142 21.03 24.62 12.36
CA ARG A 142 22.45 24.61 12.72
C ARG A 142 23.31 23.76 11.79
N PHE A 143 22.71 23.02 10.85
CA PHE A 143 23.40 22.07 9.98
C PHE A 143 23.23 22.41 8.50
N ASP A 144 24.21 22.01 7.69
CA ASP A 144 24.18 22.18 6.23
C ASP A 144 23.59 20.93 5.53
N ALA A 145 23.76 19.76 6.15
CA ALA A 145 23.37 18.48 5.59
C ALA A 145 23.00 17.47 6.67
N TYR A 146 22.17 16.50 6.29
CA TYR A 146 21.82 15.33 7.07
C TYR A 146 22.32 14.06 6.37
N VAL A 147 23.02 13.18 7.08
CA VAL A 147 23.47 11.88 6.58
C VAL A 147 22.75 10.79 7.36
N ASN A 148 22.00 9.94 6.65
CA ASN A 148 21.43 8.75 7.27
C ASN A 148 22.33 7.56 6.99
N ASP A 149 22.89 6.96 8.05
CA ASP A 149 23.63 5.71 7.96
C ASP A 149 22.90 4.56 8.67
N ALA A 150 21.80 4.83 9.39
CA ALA A 150 21.12 3.87 10.25
C ALA A 150 20.07 3.00 9.52
N TYR A 151 20.50 2.16 8.56
CA TYR A 151 19.60 1.33 7.74
C TYR A 151 18.66 0.44 8.56
N SER A 152 19.19 -0.21 9.59
CA SER A 152 18.44 -1.11 10.49
C SER A 152 17.24 -0.44 11.15
N ALA A 153 17.31 0.87 11.41
CA ALA A 153 16.23 1.62 12.02
C ALA A 153 15.33 2.33 11.00
N ALA A 154 15.73 2.36 9.73
CA ALA A 154 15.11 3.20 8.70
C ALA A 154 13.67 2.80 8.31
N HIS A 155 13.19 1.64 8.77
CA HIS A 155 11.80 1.20 8.65
C HIS A 155 10.85 1.90 9.67
N ARG A 156 11.39 2.75 10.56
CA ARG A 156 10.64 3.45 11.62
C ARG A 156 10.39 4.90 11.24
N LYS A 157 9.21 5.46 11.58
CA LYS A 157 8.91 6.89 11.37
C LYS A 157 9.35 7.75 12.57
N HIS A 158 10.55 7.53 13.08
CA HIS A 158 11.08 8.32 14.20
C HIS A 158 11.56 9.71 13.74
N ALA A 159 11.50 10.71 14.61
CA ALA A 159 11.89 12.08 14.30
C ALA A 159 13.32 12.19 13.73
N SER A 160 14.28 11.51 14.37
CA SER A 160 15.68 11.48 13.95
C SER A 160 15.94 10.82 12.58
N LEU A 161 14.97 10.05 12.06
CA LEU A 161 15.10 9.31 10.79
C LEU A 161 14.32 9.97 9.64
N VAL A 162 13.07 10.38 9.89
CA VAL A 162 12.16 10.87 8.84
C VAL A 162 11.92 12.39 8.89
N GLY A 163 12.18 13.05 10.02
CA GLY A 163 11.98 14.49 10.18
C GLY A 163 13.10 15.31 9.52
N PHE A 164 14.36 15.05 9.87
CA PHE A 164 15.51 15.79 9.32
C PHE A 164 15.65 15.74 7.79
N PRO A 165 15.38 14.62 7.08
CA PRO A 165 15.41 14.60 5.61
C PRO A 165 14.45 15.57 4.93
N ARG A 166 13.38 16.01 5.60
CA ARG A 166 12.46 17.03 5.07
C ARG A 166 12.97 18.45 5.28
N ALA A 167 13.75 18.68 6.34
CA ALA A 167 14.29 19.99 6.71
C ALA A 167 15.68 20.27 6.11
N LEU A 168 16.47 19.23 5.82
CA LEU A 168 17.86 19.33 5.38
C LEU A 168 18.13 18.52 4.10
N PRO A 169 19.12 18.94 3.30
CA PRO A 169 19.72 18.11 2.27
C PRO A 169 20.16 16.73 2.81
N ALA A 170 19.48 15.66 2.40
CA ALA A 170 19.75 14.30 2.86
C ALA A 170 20.74 13.53 1.96
N TYR A 171 21.62 12.75 2.60
CA TYR A 171 22.65 11.89 1.99
C TYR A 171 22.63 10.50 2.64
N ALA A 172 23.11 9.47 1.92
CA ALA A 172 23.31 8.13 2.46
C ALA A 172 24.74 7.98 2.97
N GLY A 173 24.90 7.48 4.21
CA GLY A 173 26.18 6.96 4.67
C GLY A 173 26.53 5.63 3.99
N HIS A 174 27.73 5.11 4.26
CA HIS A 174 28.23 3.88 3.63
C HIS A 174 27.39 2.65 3.97
N VAL A 175 26.96 2.51 5.22
CA VAL A 175 26.13 1.39 5.67
C VAL A 175 24.75 1.49 5.03
N MET A 176 24.13 2.66 5.06
CA MET A 176 22.84 2.89 4.39
C MET A 176 22.89 2.53 2.92
N ARG A 177 23.93 3.00 2.22
CA ARG A 177 24.12 2.73 0.80
C ARG A 177 24.34 1.25 0.51
N ALA A 178 25.27 0.60 1.21
CA ALA A 178 25.60 -0.81 1.00
C ALA A 178 24.38 -1.70 1.26
N GLU A 179 23.67 -1.49 2.38
CA GLU A 179 22.48 -2.27 2.72
C GLU A 179 21.36 -2.04 1.70
N TYR A 180 21.14 -0.80 1.26
CA TYR A 180 20.14 -0.50 0.25
C TYR A 180 20.47 -1.13 -1.11
N GLU A 181 21.73 -1.03 -1.57
CA GLU A 181 22.19 -1.62 -2.82
C GLU A 181 22.09 -3.15 -2.80
N ALA A 182 22.46 -3.80 -1.69
CA ALA A 182 22.39 -5.24 -1.55
C ALA A 182 20.94 -5.75 -1.50
N ASN A 183 20.06 -5.12 -0.71
CA ASN A 183 18.67 -5.54 -0.58
C ASN A 183 17.82 -5.24 -1.83
N THR A 184 18.20 -4.24 -2.63
CA THR A 184 17.54 -3.97 -3.92
C THR A 184 18.20 -4.69 -5.10
N ALA A 185 19.30 -5.43 -4.87
CA ALA A 185 20.05 -6.09 -5.93
C ALA A 185 19.19 -7.12 -6.68
N ILE A 186 18.36 -7.90 -5.98
CA ILE A 186 17.47 -8.89 -6.61
C ILE A 186 16.48 -8.25 -7.60
N ALA A 187 16.05 -7.01 -7.34
CA ALA A 187 15.13 -6.29 -8.19
C ALA A 187 15.83 -5.48 -9.30
N ARG A 188 17.11 -5.13 -9.12
CA ARG A 188 17.81 -4.15 -9.97
C ARG A 188 18.98 -4.69 -10.78
N ARG A 189 19.56 -5.80 -10.35
CA ARG A 189 20.63 -6.47 -11.07
C ARG A 189 20.03 -7.50 -12.02
N THR A 190 20.71 -7.67 -13.15
CA THR A 190 20.47 -8.78 -14.06
C THR A 190 21.57 -9.79 -13.82
N PHE A 191 21.19 -11.05 -13.72
CA PHE A 191 22.07 -12.19 -13.54
C PHE A 191 22.00 -13.04 -14.80
N ASP A 192 23.14 -13.58 -15.24
CA ASP A 192 23.24 -14.36 -16.48
C ASP A 192 22.93 -15.85 -16.23
N GLY A 193 22.85 -16.27 -14.96
CA GLY A 193 22.48 -17.61 -14.53
C GLY A 193 21.42 -17.62 -13.41
N PRO A 194 21.13 -18.81 -12.85
CA PRO A 194 20.04 -18.99 -11.89
C PRO A 194 20.20 -18.12 -10.64
N VAL A 195 19.11 -17.49 -10.22
CA VAL A 195 18.98 -16.76 -8.97
C VAL A 195 18.29 -17.66 -7.94
N THR A 196 19.00 -17.98 -6.87
CA THR A 196 18.49 -18.84 -5.79
C THR A 196 18.19 -18.01 -4.55
N MET A 197 17.05 -18.26 -3.92
CA MET A 197 16.69 -17.69 -2.63
C MET A 197 16.48 -18.78 -1.58
N VAL A 198 17.24 -18.72 -0.49
CA VAL A 198 17.10 -19.60 0.66
C VAL A 198 16.22 -18.92 1.70
N ILE A 199 15.16 -19.60 2.13
CA ILE A 199 14.16 -19.05 3.06
C ILE A 199 14.03 -19.97 4.26
N GLY A 200 14.16 -19.39 5.45
CA GLY A 200 13.97 -20.09 6.72
C GLY A 200 13.52 -19.18 7.86
N GLY A 201 13.84 -19.57 9.08
CA GLY A 201 13.48 -18.87 10.31
C GLY A 201 12.15 -19.34 10.90
N THR A 202 11.71 -18.63 11.95
CA THR A 202 10.55 -19.01 12.76
C THR A 202 9.26 -18.26 12.41
N LYS A 203 9.33 -17.22 11.56
CA LYS A 203 8.20 -16.36 11.19
C LYS A 203 7.91 -16.49 9.69
N ALA A 204 7.05 -17.44 9.33
CA ALA A 204 6.65 -17.69 7.96
C ALA A 204 5.94 -16.48 7.33
N THR A 205 5.13 -15.75 8.12
CA THR A 205 4.43 -14.53 7.66
C THR A 205 5.38 -13.44 7.12
N ASP A 206 6.56 -13.29 7.73
CA ASP A 206 7.56 -12.29 7.31
C ASP A 206 8.25 -12.69 5.98
N VAL A 207 8.20 -13.96 5.56
CA VAL A 207 8.95 -14.49 4.40
C VAL A 207 8.05 -14.90 3.23
N ILE A 208 6.82 -15.35 3.48
CA ILE A 208 5.88 -15.76 2.42
C ILE A 208 5.53 -14.57 1.51
N GLY A 209 5.28 -13.39 2.08
CA GLY A 209 5.05 -12.17 1.28
C GLY A 209 6.27 -11.69 0.47
N VAL A 210 7.47 -12.23 0.72
CA VAL A 210 8.65 -11.95 -0.11
C VAL A 210 8.74 -12.89 -1.31
N MET A 211 8.25 -14.13 -1.19
CA MET A 211 8.17 -15.04 -2.33
C MET A 211 7.19 -14.50 -3.38
N ASP A 212 6.01 -14.08 -2.92
CA ASP A 212 4.96 -13.47 -3.74
C ASP A 212 5.45 -12.20 -4.49
N ALA A 213 6.19 -11.32 -3.79
CA ALA A 213 6.68 -10.07 -4.36
C ALA A 213 7.87 -10.22 -5.33
N LEU A 214 8.53 -11.38 -5.37
CA LEU A 214 9.79 -11.58 -6.11
C LEU A 214 9.69 -12.57 -7.28
N ASP A 215 8.47 -13.01 -7.61
CA ASP A 215 8.18 -14.14 -8.48
C ASP A 215 9.13 -14.27 -9.68
N ASP A 216 9.02 -13.48 -10.74
CA ASP A 216 9.85 -13.58 -11.96
C ASP A 216 11.37 -13.37 -11.79
N ARG A 217 11.86 -13.03 -10.59
CA ARG A 217 13.28 -12.71 -10.34
C ARG A 217 14.07 -13.83 -9.68
N VAL A 218 13.40 -14.82 -9.09
CA VAL A 218 14.04 -15.90 -8.33
C VAL A 218 13.76 -17.24 -8.97
N ASP A 219 14.73 -17.83 -9.65
CA ASP A 219 14.55 -19.13 -10.33
C ASP A 219 14.31 -20.28 -9.36
N ARG A 220 14.84 -20.22 -8.12
CA ARG A 220 14.77 -21.31 -7.14
C ARG A 220 14.54 -20.80 -5.73
N PHE A 221 13.54 -21.33 -5.04
CA PHE A 221 13.31 -21.13 -3.61
C PHE A 221 13.69 -22.39 -2.84
N LEU A 222 14.66 -22.29 -1.94
CA LEU A 222 15.09 -23.40 -1.06
C LEU A 222 14.53 -23.15 0.34
N LEU A 223 13.57 -23.97 0.77
CA LEU A 223 12.80 -23.72 1.99
C LEU A 223 13.30 -24.54 3.20
N GLY A 224 13.27 -23.95 4.39
CA GLY A 224 13.47 -24.68 5.65
C GLY A 224 12.88 -23.92 6.83
N GLY A 225 13.24 -24.34 8.05
CA GLY A 225 12.60 -23.81 9.26
C GLY A 225 11.08 -23.94 9.22
N VAL A 226 10.39 -22.97 9.82
CA VAL A 226 8.91 -22.99 9.92
C VAL A 226 8.25 -22.90 8.54
N ALA A 227 8.77 -22.04 7.66
CA ALA A 227 8.23 -21.89 6.31
C ALA A 227 8.32 -23.21 5.52
N GLY A 228 9.45 -23.91 5.58
CA GLY A 228 9.61 -25.21 4.92
C GLY A 228 8.61 -26.26 5.39
N GLU A 229 8.37 -26.36 6.70
CA GLU A 229 7.36 -27.29 7.24
C GLU A 229 5.92 -26.92 6.86
N LEU A 230 5.57 -25.63 6.78
CA LEU A 230 4.23 -25.20 6.32
C LEU A 230 4.02 -25.53 4.84
N PHE A 231 5.04 -25.36 3.99
CA PHE A 231 4.95 -25.78 2.59
C PHE A 231 4.87 -27.30 2.44
N LEU A 232 5.57 -28.07 3.29
CA LEU A 232 5.42 -29.52 3.36
C LEU A 232 3.99 -29.93 3.76
N ARG A 233 3.36 -29.20 4.70
CA ARG A 233 1.94 -29.38 5.05
C ARG A 233 1.02 -29.14 3.86
N ALA A 234 1.24 -28.05 3.13
CA ALA A 234 0.48 -27.75 1.90
C ALA A 234 0.69 -28.81 0.80
N ALA A 235 1.89 -29.37 0.70
CA ALA A 235 2.20 -30.49 -0.20
C ALA A 235 1.59 -31.84 0.25
N GLY A 236 0.87 -31.87 1.37
CA GLY A 236 0.19 -33.06 1.89
C GLY A 236 1.02 -33.95 2.81
N HIS A 237 2.19 -33.49 3.27
CA HIS A 237 2.99 -34.21 4.26
C HIS A 237 2.49 -33.94 5.69
N PRO A 238 2.53 -34.92 6.61
CA PRO A 238 1.95 -34.79 7.94
C PRO A 238 2.91 -34.09 8.94
N VAL A 239 3.37 -32.89 8.57
CA VAL A 239 4.27 -31.99 9.33
C VAL A 239 3.72 -30.56 9.33
N GLY A 240 4.41 -29.56 9.92
CA GLY A 240 3.91 -28.18 9.93
C GLY A 240 2.67 -27.95 10.80
N HIS A 241 2.56 -28.71 11.89
CA HIS A 241 1.55 -28.57 12.94
C HIS A 241 2.22 -28.48 14.32
N ASP A 242 1.51 -27.93 15.31
CA ASP A 242 2.00 -27.84 16.68
C ASP A 242 1.83 -29.17 17.45
N LEU A 243 2.84 -29.53 18.23
CA LEU A 243 2.75 -30.59 19.25
C LEU A 243 2.29 -29.99 20.58
N GLU A 244 1.92 -30.84 21.54
CA GLU A 244 1.51 -30.37 22.87
C GLU A 244 2.62 -29.51 23.52
N GLY A 245 2.30 -28.24 23.80
CA GLY A 245 3.25 -27.27 24.36
C GLY A 245 4.02 -26.44 23.33
N MET A 246 3.76 -26.62 22.04
CA MET A 246 4.24 -25.75 20.96
C MET A 246 3.18 -24.70 20.61
N ASP A 247 3.65 -23.58 20.05
CA ASP A 247 2.84 -22.46 19.57
C ASP A 247 3.61 -21.76 18.45
N LEU A 248 3.75 -22.46 17.32
CA LEU A 248 4.65 -22.04 16.24
C LEU A 248 4.04 -22.20 14.85
N PHE A 249 3.22 -23.23 14.61
CA PHE A 249 2.77 -23.57 13.26
C PHE A 249 1.32 -23.21 12.99
N ASP A 250 0.38 -23.53 13.88
CA ASP A 250 -1.04 -23.52 13.54
C ASP A 250 -1.60 -22.09 13.37
N ASP A 251 -1.21 -21.15 14.21
CA ASP A 251 -1.55 -19.72 14.06
C ASP A 251 -0.99 -19.13 12.75
N GLN A 252 0.24 -19.51 12.39
CA GLN A 252 0.87 -19.05 11.15
C GLN A 252 0.23 -19.69 9.92
N TRP A 253 -0.20 -20.95 10.02
CA TRP A 253 -0.94 -21.64 8.97
C TRP A 253 -2.29 -20.96 8.72
N GLU A 254 -3.08 -20.69 9.77
CA GLU A 254 -4.37 -20.00 9.63
C GLU A 254 -4.20 -18.68 8.87
N ALA A 255 -3.14 -17.92 9.17
CA ALA A 255 -2.85 -16.65 8.53
C ALA A 255 -2.29 -16.73 7.09
N THR A 256 -1.74 -17.88 6.65
CA THR A 256 -0.95 -17.94 5.41
C THR A 256 -1.28 -19.10 4.47
N HIS A 257 -2.13 -20.05 4.86
CA HIS A 257 -2.36 -21.29 4.11
C HIS A 257 -2.79 -21.04 2.66
N GLU A 258 -3.70 -20.10 2.41
CA GLU A 258 -4.17 -19.77 1.06
C GLU A 258 -3.01 -19.34 0.16
N THR A 259 -2.12 -18.47 0.67
CA THR A 259 -0.94 -18.00 -0.07
C THR A 259 0.09 -19.10 -0.27
N VAL A 260 0.34 -19.93 0.75
CA VAL A 260 1.28 -21.06 0.65
C VAL A 260 0.80 -22.08 -0.38
N GLU A 261 -0.49 -22.41 -0.36
CA GLU A 261 -1.11 -23.32 -1.32
C GLU A 261 -1.08 -22.76 -2.74
N SER A 262 -1.33 -21.45 -2.92
CA SER A 262 -1.19 -20.79 -4.23
C SER A 262 0.24 -20.84 -4.75
N ILE A 263 1.24 -20.41 -3.96
CA ILE A 263 2.65 -20.41 -4.37
C ILE A 263 3.11 -21.82 -4.75
N LEU A 264 2.71 -22.83 -3.98
CA LEU A 264 3.07 -24.21 -4.28
C LEU A 264 2.40 -24.73 -5.57
N ALA A 265 1.18 -24.29 -5.87
CA ALA A 265 0.47 -24.65 -7.10
C ALA A 265 1.04 -23.93 -8.33
N ASP A 266 1.35 -22.64 -8.19
CA ASP A 266 1.75 -21.76 -9.29
C ASP A 266 3.25 -21.86 -9.62
N HIS A 267 4.07 -22.26 -8.65
CA HIS A 267 5.54 -22.28 -8.77
C HIS A 267 6.16 -23.62 -8.34
N VAL A 268 5.46 -24.73 -8.58
CA VAL A 268 5.88 -26.07 -8.16
C VAL A 268 7.30 -26.43 -8.63
N ASP A 269 7.71 -25.95 -9.80
CA ASP A 269 9.01 -26.18 -10.43
C ASP A 269 10.14 -25.29 -9.90
N ARG A 270 9.81 -24.25 -9.12
CA ARG A 270 10.77 -23.31 -8.52
C ARG A 270 10.93 -23.52 -7.02
N VAL A 271 9.93 -24.12 -6.37
CA VAL A 271 9.93 -24.36 -4.92
C VAL A 271 10.55 -25.71 -4.59
N HIS A 272 11.68 -25.70 -3.90
CA HIS A 272 12.37 -26.89 -3.42
C HIS A 272 12.10 -27.09 -1.93
N LEU A 273 11.37 -28.15 -1.60
CA LEU A 273 11.03 -28.52 -0.21
C LEU A 273 12.13 -29.41 0.41
N PRO A 274 12.29 -29.41 1.75
CA PRO A 274 13.16 -30.36 2.42
C PRO A 274 12.78 -31.81 2.09
N SER A 275 13.78 -32.63 1.75
CA SER A 275 13.58 -34.07 1.52
C SER A 275 13.74 -34.89 2.80
N ASP A 276 14.41 -34.33 3.81
CA ASP A 276 14.62 -34.88 5.13
C ASP A 276 14.70 -33.77 6.20
N LEU A 277 14.35 -34.12 7.44
CA LEU A 277 14.28 -33.21 8.59
C LEU A 277 15.07 -33.81 9.76
N ALA A 278 15.59 -32.95 10.64
CA ALA A 278 16.36 -33.33 11.81
C ALA A 278 15.67 -32.94 13.12
N TYR A 279 15.80 -33.80 14.13
CA TYR A 279 15.16 -33.66 15.45
C TYR A 279 16.09 -34.18 16.57
N ASP A 280 15.72 -33.88 17.82
CA ASP A 280 16.44 -34.33 19.02
C ASP A 280 15.93 -35.70 19.48
N ASP A 281 16.76 -36.74 19.35
CA ASP A 281 16.50 -38.08 19.90
C ASP A 281 17.27 -38.24 21.22
N GLY A 282 16.68 -37.75 22.31
CA GLY A 282 17.21 -37.98 23.65
C GLY A 282 18.57 -37.35 23.94
N GLY A 283 18.92 -36.25 23.27
CA GLY A 283 20.19 -35.54 23.39
C GLY A 283 21.08 -35.66 22.15
N ASP A 284 20.77 -36.54 21.21
CA ASP A 284 21.52 -36.76 19.98
C ASP A 284 20.72 -36.29 18.74
N ARG A 285 21.42 -35.80 17.71
CA ARG A 285 20.79 -35.45 16.43
C ARG A 285 20.36 -36.74 15.71
N ALA A 286 19.09 -36.83 15.35
CA ALA A 286 18.56 -37.84 14.43
C ALA A 286 17.95 -37.17 13.19
N GLU A 287 17.88 -37.91 12.09
CA GLU A 287 17.33 -37.45 10.81
C GLU A 287 16.28 -38.44 10.29
N VAL A 288 15.25 -37.92 9.64
CA VAL A 288 14.17 -38.72 9.04
C VAL A 288 13.82 -38.16 7.66
N ALA A 289 13.69 -39.04 6.67
CA ALA A 289 13.21 -38.64 5.35
C ALA A 289 11.74 -38.23 5.44
N VAL A 290 11.36 -37.13 4.77
CA VAL A 290 9.98 -36.63 4.78
C VAL A 290 8.99 -37.69 4.29
N ALA A 291 9.40 -38.52 3.32
CA ALA A 291 8.60 -39.61 2.80
C ALA A 291 8.31 -40.74 3.82
N ASP A 292 9.10 -40.84 4.89
CA ASP A 292 8.96 -41.87 5.94
C ASP A 292 8.18 -41.35 7.17
N ILE A 293 7.69 -40.10 7.15
CA ILE A 293 6.91 -39.51 8.24
C ILE A 293 5.44 -39.83 8.04
N ASP A 294 4.89 -40.75 8.84
CA ASP A 294 3.44 -41.05 8.85
C ASP A 294 2.64 -40.03 9.69
N ARG A 295 3.28 -39.46 10.71
CA ARG A 295 2.74 -38.40 11.58
C ARG A 295 3.87 -37.68 12.30
N LYS A 296 3.73 -36.38 12.55
CA LYS A 296 4.66 -35.64 13.41
C LYS A 296 4.53 -36.10 14.86
N THR A 297 5.61 -36.66 15.43
CA THR A 297 5.71 -36.97 16.87
C THR A 297 6.82 -36.20 17.57
N GLU A 298 7.74 -35.61 16.81
CA GLU A 298 8.89 -34.86 17.31
C GLU A 298 8.88 -33.45 16.71
N ALA A 299 9.55 -32.51 17.38
CA ALA A 299 9.81 -31.19 16.82
C ALA A 299 11.02 -31.27 15.87
N TYR A 300 10.82 -30.91 14.61
CA TYR A 300 11.90 -30.77 13.64
C TYR A 300 12.53 -29.40 13.80
N VAL A 301 13.83 -29.37 14.09
CA VAL A 301 14.56 -28.15 14.49
C VAL A 301 15.70 -27.80 13.53
N ASP A 302 15.88 -28.58 12.47
CA ASP A 302 16.79 -28.33 11.35
C ASP A 302 16.38 -29.18 10.13
N VAL A 303 16.91 -28.85 8.95
CA VAL A 303 16.82 -29.73 7.78
C VAL A 303 17.83 -30.87 7.89
N GLY A 304 17.55 -32.00 7.23
CA GLY A 304 18.44 -33.16 7.23
C GLY A 304 19.62 -33.02 6.25
N SER A 305 20.58 -33.95 6.35
CA SER A 305 21.81 -33.92 5.57
C SER A 305 21.60 -34.15 4.07
N GLY A 306 20.54 -34.87 3.68
CA GLY A 306 20.14 -35.05 2.29
C GLY A 306 19.70 -33.73 1.65
N THR A 307 18.87 -32.97 2.36
CA THR A 307 18.40 -31.63 1.96
C THR A 307 19.58 -30.67 1.82
N VAL A 308 20.53 -30.67 2.78
CA VAL A 308 21.73 -29.83 2.70
C VAL A 308 22.56 -30.14 1.46
N ALA A 309 22.73 -31.43 1.13
CA ALA A 309 23.48 -31.84 -0.06
C ALA A 309 22.79 -31.39 -1.36
N GLU A 310 21.46 -31.51 -1.43
CA GLU A 310 20.65 -31.03 -2.56
C GLU A 310 20.75 -29.51 -2.72
N TYR A 311 20.49 -28.77 -1.64
CA TYR A 311 20.54 -27.30 -1.64
C TYR A 311 21.93 -26.79 -1.99
N GLY A 312 22.98 -27.42 -1.45
CA GLY A 312 24.35 -27.09 -1.79
C GLY A 312 24.68 -27.34 -3.28
N SER A 313 24.04 -28.29 -3.94
CA SER A 313 24.21 -28.49 -5.39
C SER A 313 23.54 -27.39 -6.20
N LEU A 314 22.33 -26.97 -5.80
CA LEU A 314 21.58 -25.90 -6.48
C LEU A 314 22.27 -24.53 -6.31
N ILE A 315 22.81 -24.28 -5.12
CA ILE A 315 23.58 -23.07 -4.79
C ILE A 315 24.84 -22.96 -5.67
N ARG A 316 25.60 -24.05 -5.83
CA ARG A 316 26.82 -24.05 -6.66
C ARG A 316 26.56 -23.81 -8.15
N ASP A 317 25.31 -23.97 -8.58
CA ASP A 317 24.85 -23.70 -9.94
C ASP A 317 24.19 -22.31 -10.09
N SER A 318 24.25 -21.47 -9.05
CA SER A 318 23.60 -20.16 -9.03
C SER A 318 24.58 -19.02 -9.34
N ASP A 319 24.13 -18.04 -10.11
CA ASP A 319 24.85 -16.79 -10.36
C ASP A 319 24.62 -15.77 -9.22
N ALA A 320 23.48 -15.89 -8.54
CA ALA A 320 23.20 -15.15 -7.32
C ALA A 320 22.47 -15.97 -6.26
N VAL A 321 22.79 -15.73 -4.98
CA VAL A 321 22.17 -16.40 -3.84
C VAL A 321 21.76 -15.40 -2.76
N PHE A 322 20.48 -15.40 -2.40
CA PHE A 322 19.91 -14.56 -1.35
C PHE A 322 19.47 -15.45 -0.19
N VAL A 323 19.89 -15.15 1.03
CA VAL A 323 19.49 -15.93 2.23
C VAL A 323 18.65 -15.05 3.13
N LYS A 324 17.49 -15.55 3.55
CA LYS A 324 16.60 -14.90 4.52
C LYS A 324 16.12 -15.91 5.56
N GLY A 325 16.73 -15.87 6.74
CA GLY A 325 16.42 -16.78 7.86
C GLY A 325 17.30 -18.03 7.88
N ALA A 326 17.31 -18.72 9.02
CA ALA A 326 18.10 -19.93 9.26
C ALA A 326 17.28 -21.18 8.95
N LEU A 327 17.89 -22.25 8.46
CA LEU A 327 17.18 -23.50 8.15
C LEU A 327 16.95 -24.38 9.40
N GLY A 328 17.67 -24.09 10.48
CA GLY A 328 17.56 -24.75 11.78
C GLY A 328 18.03 -23.89 12.94
N VAL A 329 17.92 -24.42 14.16
CA VAL A 329 18.35 -23.77 15.41
C VAL A 329 19.87 -23.85 15.56
N PHE A 330 20.58 -23.03 14.80
CA PHE A 330 22.04 -23.05 14.69
C PHE A 330 22.79 -22.65 15.97
N GLU A 331 22.09 -22.09 16.97
CA GLU A 331 22.64 -21.86 18.31
C GLU A 331 22.94 -23.17 19.05
N ASP A 332 22.30 -24.27 18.66
CA ASP A 332 22.67 -25.62 19.06
C ASP A 332 23.51 -26.24 17.95
N GLU A 333 24.78 -26.56 18.24
CA GLU A 333 25.73 -27.15 17.28
C GLU A 333 25.18 -28.43 16.63
N ARG A 334 24.30 -29.17 17.33
CA ARG A 334 23.64 -30.38 16.80
C ARG A 334 22.69 -30.08 15.64
N PHE A 335 22.16 -28.86 15.59
CA PHE A 335 21.11 -28.41 14.66
C PHE A 335 21.57 -27.23 13.78
N ALA A 336 22.88 -27.06 13.64
CA ALA A 336 23.48 -26.04 12.80
C ALA A 336 23.75 -26.50 11.36
N ALA A 337 23.70 -27.82 11.10
CA ALA A 337 24.11 -28.41 9.83
C ALA A 337 23.36 -27.83 8.62
N GLY A 338 22.05 -27.60 8.74
CA GLY A 338 21.26 -26.98 7.68
C GLY A 338 21.73 -25.58 7.31
N THR A 339 21.78 -24.70 8.31
CA THR A 339 22.15 -23.29 8.12
C THR A 339 23.61 -23.15 7.70
N VAL A 340 24.53 -23.82 8.39
CA VAL A 340 25.97 -23.74 8.11
C VAL A 340 26.30 -24.35 6.76
N GLY A 341 25.72 -25.51 6.41
CA GLY A 341 26.00 -26.18 5.14
C GLY A 341 25.58 -25.34 3.92
N VAL A 342 24.48 -24.59 4.01
CA VAL A 342 24.10 -23.62 2.97
C VAL A 342 25.10 -22.46 2.90
N LEU A 343 25.50 -21.90 4.04
CA LEU A 343 26.46 -20.78 4.07
C LEU A 343 27.85 -21.20 3.55
N GLU A 344 28.30 -22.41 3.86
CA GLU A 344 29.53 -23.00 3.31
C GLU A 344 29.42 -23.18 1.79
N ALA A 345 28.29 -23.72 1.29
CA ALA A 345 28.08 -23.87 -0.14
C ALA A 345 28.13 -22.52 -0.88
N ILE A 346 27.58 -21.46 -0.28
CA ILE A 346 27.66 -20.10 -0.82
C ILE A 346 29.11 -19.60 -0.80
N ALA A 347 29.82 -19.75 0.33
CA ALA A 347 31.20 -19.30 0.48
C ALA A 347 32.19 -20.01 -0.47
N GLU A 348 31.86 -21.23 -0.90
CA GLU A 348 32.62 -22.00 -1.90
C GLU A 348 32.28 -21.64 -3.35
N THR A 349 31.21 -20.87 -3.59
CA THR A 349 30.68 -20.56 -4.93
C THR A 349 31.00 -19.13 -5.33
N ASP A 350 31.50 -18.93 -6.54
CA ASP A 350 31.71 -17.60 -7.14
C ASP A 350 30.37 -17.04 -7.64
N CYS A 351 29.52 -16.63 -6.69
CA CYS A 351 28.19 -16.08 -6.96
C CYS A 351 28.01 -14.73 -6.23
N PHE A 352 27.10 -13.90 -6.72
CA PHE A 352 26.69 -12.72 -5.98
C PHE A 352 25.80 -13.13 -4.79
N SER A 353 26.25 -12.92 -3.57
CA SER A 353 25.56 -13.42 -2.37
C SER A 353 25.15 -12.34 -1.38
N VAL A 354 23.90 -12.40 -0.90
CA VAL A 354 23.36 -11.51 0.12
C VAL A 354 22.79 -12.34 1.27
N VAL A 355 23.42 -12.24 2.45
CA VAL A 355 22.95 -12.93 3.66
C VAL A 355 22.18 -11.95 4.54
N GLY A 356 20.86 -12.10 4.55
CA GLY A 356 19.90 -11.27 5.28
C GLY A 356 19.25 -11.99 6.46
N GLY A 357 18.94 -11.23 7.52
CA GLY A 357 18.31 -11.73 8.73
C GLY A 357 19.20 -11.63 9.96
N GLY A 358 18.60 -11.13 11.04
CA GLY A 358 19.11 -11.06 12.41
C GLY A 358 20.11 -12.14 12.75
N ASP A 359 19.54 -13.34 12.75
CA ASP A 359 20.16 -14.51 13.36
C ASP A 359 21.06 -15.24 12.36
N THR A 360 20.69 -15.34 11.07
CA THR A 360 21.50 -16.02 10.05
C THR A 360 22.90 -15.42 9.88
N SER A 361 23.02 -14.09 9.95
CA SER A 361 24.33 -13.42 9.86
C SER A 361 25.27 -13.76 11.03
N ARG A 362 24.72 -14.12 12.20
CA ARG A 362 25.51 -14.52 13.37
C ARG A 362 26.18 -15.88 13.18
N ALA A 363 25.58 -16.76 12.39
CA ALA A 363 26.15 -18.07 12.09
C ALA A 363 27.52 -17.96 11.39
N ILE A 364 27.72 -16.93 10.55
CA ILE A 364 29.00 -16.67 9.88
C ILE A 364 30.13 -16.51 10.91
N GLU A 365 29.91 -15.66 11.92
CA GLU A 365 30.89 -15.42 12.98
C GLU A 365 31.04 -16.64 13.91
N MET A 366 29.93 -17.21 14.36
CA MET A 366 29.93 -18.34 15.31
C MET A 366 30.68 -19.56 14.78
N TYR A 367 30.57 -19.83 13.48
CA TYR A 367 31.20 -20.98 12.82
C TYR A 367 32.48 -20.61 12.05
N GLY A 368 32.98 -19.38 12.22
CA GLY A 368 34.29 -18.97 11.69
C GLY A 368 34.36 -18.86 10.16
N LEU A 369 33.24 -18.64 9.50
CA LEU A 369 33.19 -18.35 8.06
C LEU A 369 33.70 -16.93 7.81
N SER A 370 34.40 -16.73 6.69
CA SER A 370 34.90 -15.41 6.32
C SER A 370 33.77 -14.56 5.76
N GLU A 371 33.55 -13.35 6.31
CA GLU A 371 32.59 -12.39 5.75
C GLU A 371 32.94 -12.01 4.30
N ASP A 372 34.24 -11.99 3.95
CA ASP A 372 34.72 -11.67 2.60
C ASP A 372 34.34 -12.72 1.55
N ALA A 373 33.88 -13.90 1.99
CA ALA A 373 33.33 -14.93 1.11
C ALA A 373 31.90 -14.61 0.63
N PHE A 374 31.26 -13.57 1.19
CA PHE A 374 29.92 -13.14 0.83
C PHE A 374 29.94 -11.75 0.20
N SER A 375 29.11 -11.50 -0.81
CA SER A 375 29.08 -10.17 -1.44
C SER A 375 28.49 -9.11 -0.51
N HIS A 376 27.54 -9.49 0.36
CA HIS A 376 26.99 -8.63 1.41
C HIS A 376 26.43 -9.45 2.58
N VAL A 377 26.73 -9.03 3.80
CA VAL A 377 26.13 -9.57 5.02
C VAL A 377 25.38 -8.45 5.75
N SER A 378 24.06 -8.56 5.85
CA SER A 378 23.20 -7.53 6.44
C SER A 378 23.30 -7.50 7.98
N SER A 379 23.03 -6.35 8.59
CA SER A 379 23.06 -6.18 10.06
C SER A 379 21.83 -6.79 10.77
N PRO A 380 21.94 -7.29 12.03
CA PRO A 380 20.90 -8.08 12.68
C PRO A 380 19.51 -7.45 12.95
N ALA A 381 19.29 -6.19 12.59
CA ALA A 381 18.02 -5.49 12.82
C ALA A 381 17.37 -4.93 11.54
N ALA A 382 17.93 -5.22 10.37
CA ALA A 382 17.37 -4.77 9.10
C ALA A 382 16.10 -5.57 8.75
N ARG A 383 14.92 -4.93 8.82
CA ARG A 383 13.73 -5.37 8.07
C ARG A 383 13.86 -4.83 6.64
N THR A 384 13.60 -5.67 5.64
CA THR A 384 13.86 -5.41 4.21
C THR A 384 12.91 -4.39 3.54
N SER A 385 12.10 -3.66 4.30
CA SER A 385 11.16 -2.65 3.79
C SER A 385 11.51 -1.26 4.32
N VAL A 386 12.42 -0.57 3.63
CA VAL A 386 12.82 0.80 3.99
C VAL A 386 12.55 1.74 2.81
N ARG A 387 11.69 2.73 3.02
CA ARG A 387 11.53 3.91 2.13
C ARG A 387 11.72 5.18 2.94
N LEU A 388 12.73 5.97 2.58
CA LEU A 388 13.06 7.24 3.23
C LEU A 388 12.44 8.44 2.49
N PRO A 389 12.00 9.49 3.21
CA PRO A 389 11.35 10.67 2.63
C PRO A 389 12.31 11.66 1.92
N ALA A 390 11.85 12.29 0.84
CA ALA A 390 12.60 13.25 0.02
C ALA A 390 12.56 14.71 0.55
N SER A 391 13.67 15.45 0.53
CA SER A 391 13.68 16.92 0.76
C SER A 391 13.30 17.68 -0.51
N ARG A 392 12.44 18.71 -0.40
CA ARG A 392 12.27 19.75 -1.43
C ARG A 392 13.24 20.91 -1.19
N CYS A 393 13.83 21.43 -2.25
CA CYS A 393 14.76 22.56 -2.24
C CYS A 393 14.00 23.91 -2.13
N PRO A 394 14.44 24.89 -1.31
CA PRO A 394 13.89 26.24 -1.34
C PRO A 394 14.44 27.02 -2.54
N ARG A 395 13.52 27.60 -3.32
CA ARG A 395 13.83 28.47 -4.47
C ARG A 395 14.65 29.70 -4.03
N SER A 396 15.76 29.95 -4.73
CA SER A 396 16.38 31.28 -4.77
C SER A 396 16.49 31.80 -6.22
N SER A 397 16.54 33.11 -6.32
CA SER A 397 16.13 33.99 -7.41
C SER A 397 17.16 34.21 -8.54
N ARG A 398 16.63 34.39 -9.77
CA ARG A 398 17.08 35.23 -10.91
C ARG A 398 18.59 35.41 -11.16
N PHE A 399 19.04 35.04 -12.37
CA PHE A 399 19.82 35.78 -13.40
C PHE A 399 20.07 34.74 -14.53
N GLY A 400 19.71 34.93 -15.81
CA GLY A 400 20.27 35.89 -16.76
C GLY A 400 20.77 35.10 -17.99
N SER A 401 20.12 35.32 -19.13
CA SER A 401 20.34 34.81 -20.50
C SER A 401 21.77 34.48 -20.94
N THR A 402 21.94 33.48 -21.82
CA THR A 402 22.28 33.65 -23.27
C THR A 402 22.47 32.30 -23.99
N THR A 403 21.82 32.11 -25.13
CA THR A 403 22.13 31.13 -26.19
C THR A 403 23.26 31.65 -27.11
N PRO A 404 23.89 30.78 -27.92
CA PRO A 404 23.62 30.88 -29.36
C PRO A 404 23.57 29.55 -30.15
N GLU A 405 22.96 29.70 -31.33
CA GLU A 405 22.63 28.76 -32.41
C GLU A 405 23.80 28.26 -33.30
N ARG A 406 23.40 27.32 -34.20
CA ARG A 406 23.86 26.99 -35.59
C ARG A 406 24.90 25.86 -35.70
N SER A 407 24.87 24.93 -36.67
CA SER A 407 24.01 24.57 -37.83
C SER A 407 24.82 23.55 -38.68
N GLY A 408 24.21 22.63 -39.46
CA GLY A 408 24.89 22.06 -40.64
C GLY A 408 24.63 20.59 -40.99
N ASP A 409 23.87 20.37 -42.07
CA ASP A 409 23.43 19.11 -42.68
C ASP A 409 24.52 18.16 -43.24
N ALA A 410 24.22 16.85 -43.30
CA ALA A 410 24.38 16.03 -44.51
C ALA A 410 23.67 14.66 -44.39
N ALA A 411 23.08 14.22 -45.51
CA ALA A 411 22.06 13.18 -45.62
C ALA A 411 22.54 11.74 -45.84
N CYS A 412 21.61 10.81 -45.58
CA CYS A 412 21.37 9.52 -46.26
C CYS A 412 21.92 8.23 -45.62
N ARG A 413 21.04 7.50 -44.90
CA ARG A 413 20.64 6.08 -45.12
C ARG A 413 19.83 5.58 -43.90
N GLN A 414 18.55 5.25 -44.07
CA GLN A 414 17.76 4.46 -43.09
C GLN A 414 18.12 2.97 -43.25
N PRO A 415 18.26 2.20 -42.16
CA PRO A 415 17.08 1.56 -41.54
C PRO A 415 17.13 1.48 -39.99
N ALA A 416 16.05 0.97 -39.39
CA ALA A 416 15.88 0.58 -37.97
C ALA A 416 15.75 1.68 -36.87
N PHE A 417 16.07 2.94 -37.15
CA PHE A 417 15.99 4.03 -36.13
C PHE A 417 14.57 4.61 -35.89
N LEU A 418 13.57 4.21 -36.68
CA LEU A 418 12.19 4.75 -36.60
C LEU A 418 11.26 4.06 -35.60
N ARG A 419 11.67 2.92 -35.01
CA ARG A 419 10.97 2.35 -33.83
C ARG A 419 11.48 2.93 -32.51
N LEU A 420 12.72 3.46 -32.48
CA LEU A 420 13.29 4.11 -31.30
C LEU A 420 12.86 5.59 -31.17
N LEU A 421 12.48 6.26 -32.27
CA LEU A 421 12.12 7.68 -32.25
C LEU A 421 10.73 7.97 -31.67
N ASN A 422 9.82 7.00 -31.62
CA ASN A 422 8.57 7.15 -30.85
C ASN A 422 8.81 7.00 -29.32
N ALA A 423 9.84 6.26 -28.90
CA ALA A 423 10.24 6.17 -27.49
C ALA A 423 11.15 7.33 -27.05
N PHE A 424 11.90 7.95 -27.96
CA PHE A 424 12.80 9.08 -27.64
C PHE A 424 12.10 10.46 -27.66
N SER A 425 10.92 10.56 -28.28
CA SER A 425 10.08 11.78 -28.22
C SER A 425 9.43 12.01 -26.86
N ALA A 426 9.26 10.96 -26.03
CA ALA A 426 8.68 11.07 -24.70
C ALA A 426 9.69 11.63 -23.66
N ARG A 427 11.00 11.39 -23.86
CA ARG A 427 12.04 11.74 -22.88
C ARG A 427 12.62 13.15 -23.02
N LEU A 428 12.26 13.88 -24.08
CA LEU A 428 12.64 15.29 -24.30
C LEU A 428 11.47 16.27 -24.16
N ARG A 429 10.30 15.80 -23.71
CA ARG A 429 9.22 16.65 -23.23
C ARG A 429 9.01 16.40 -21.74
N GLY A 430 9.80 17.09 -20.92
CA GLY A 430 9.32 17.61 -19.64
C GLY A 430 8.27 18.70 -19.84
N VAL A 431 7.29 18.44 -20.70
CA VAL A 431 6.06 19.20 -20.88
C VAL A 431 5.02 18.22 -20.37
N GLY A 432 4.41 18.50 -19.22
CA GLY A 432 3.30 17.67 -18.75
C GLY A 432 2.29 17.48 -19.88
N MET A 433 1.67 16.31 -19.99
CA MET A 433 0.56 16.14 -20.94
C MET A 433 -0.42 17.30 -20.70
N GLU A 434 -0.79 18.04 -21.73
CA GLU A 434 -1.85 19.02 -21.54
C GLU A 434 -3.14 18.25 -21.20
N PRO A 435 -3.96 18.74 -20.25
CA PRO A 435 -5.22 18.09 -19.92
C PRO A 435 -6.04 17.86 -21.18
N LEU A 436 -6.63 16.68 -21.33
CA LEU A 436 -7.59 16.47 -22.39
C LEU A 436 -8.79 17.40 -22.15
N THR A 437 -9.14 18.18 -23.17
CA THR A 437 -10.37 19.01 -23.19
C THR A 437 -11.50 18.33 -23.96
N THR A 438 -11.22 17.18 -24.57
CA THR A 438 -12.16 16.29 -25.27
C THR A 438 -11.55 14.89 -25.31
N PHE A 439 -12.40 13.87 -25.29
CA PHE A 439 -11.98 12.49 -25.47
C PHE A 439 -12.00 12.04 -26.94
N SER A 440 -12.58 12.84 -27.83
CA SER A 440 -12.69 12.52 -29.24
C SER A 440 -11.30 12.24 -29.84
N ASP A 441 -11.21 11.20 -30.67
CA ASP A 441 -9.97 10.71 -31.29
C ASP A 441 -8.88 10.18 -30.31
N SER A 442 -9.12 10.15 -29.00
CA SER A 442 -8.20 9.60 -28.00
C SER A 442 -8.39 8.10 -27.81
N SER A 443 -7.32 7.32 -27.64
CA SER A 443 -7.40 5.91 -27.25
C SER A 443 -7.94 5.78 -25.83
N LEU A 444 -8.53 4.62 -25.51
CA LEU A 444 -9.06 4.35 -24.17
C LEU A 444 -7.96 4.42 -23.09
N SER A 445 -6.74 3.97 -23.40
CA SER A 445 -5.59 4.13 -22.50
C SER A 445 -5.21 5.60 -22.25
N MET A 446 -5.27 6.47 -23.25
CA MET A 446 -5.02 7.91 -23.06
C MET A 446 -6.10 8.56 -22.19
N ILE A 447 -7.36 8.17 -22.40
CA ILE A 447 -8.50 8.65 -21.61
C ILE A 447 -8.34 8.20 -20.16
N ARG A 448 -8.08 6.91 -19.93
CA ARG A 448 -7.83 6.34 -18.61
C ARG A 448 -6.70 7.06 -17.88
N ARG A 449 -5.55 7.29 -18.54
CA ARG A 449 -4.42 8.02 -17.95
C ARG A 449 -4.73 9.48 -17.64
N ASP A 450 -5.53 10.14 -18.49
CA ASP A 450 -5.97 11.52 -18.23
C ASP A 450 -6.92 11.59 -17.04
N LEU A 451 -7.87 10.66 -16.93
CA LEU A 451 -8.75 10.53 -15.76
C LEU A 451 -7.94 10.24 -14.49
N HIS A 452 -7.00 9.29 -14.55
CA HIS A 452 -6.10 8.96 -13.44
C HIS A 452 -5.38 10.18 -12.88
N ARG A 453 -4.85 11.01 -13.80
CA ARG A 453 -4.09 12.20 -13.46
C ARG A 453 -4.95 13.31 -12.84
N HIS A 454 -6.25 13.32 -13.13
CA HIS A 454 -7.23 14.29 -12.63
C HIS A 454 -8.27 13.60 -11.76
N ALA A 455 -7.84 12.70 -10.88
CA ALA A 455 -8.71 11.91 -10.03
C ALA A 455 -9.64 12.79 -9.20
N GLU A 456 -10.95 12.51 -9.20
CA GLU A 456 -11.95 13.30 -8.47
C GLU A 456 -12.69 12.40 -7.48
N ALA A 457 -12.62 12.69 -6.19
CA ALA A 457 -13.30 11.86 -5.19
C ALA A 457 -14.84 12.01 -5.23
N GLY A 458 -15.54 11.09 -4.58
CA GLY A 458 -17.01 11.02 -4.62
C GLY A 458 -17.75 12.36 -4.48
N TRP A 459 -18.69 12.60 -5.39
CA TRP A 459 -19.48 13.84 -5.58
C TRP A 459 -18.71 15.04 -6.13
N LYS A 460 -17.40 14.92 -6.38
CA LYS A 460 -16.53 15.97 -6.92
C LYS A 460 -16.13 15.73 -8.38
N GLU A 461 -16.70 14.72 -9.04
CA GLU A 461 -16.37 14.20 -10.40
C GLU A 461 -16.86 15.10 -11.55
N PHE A 462 -16.72 16.42 -11.41
CA PHE A 462 -17.23 17.41 -12.36
C PHE A 462 -16.50 17.35 -13.70
N ARG A 463 -15.17 17.22 -13.70
CA ARG A 463 -14.39 17.17 -14.93
C ARG A 463 -14.66 15.87 -15.69
N THR A 464 -14.63 14.76 -14.97
CA THR A 464 -14.88 13.43 -15.51
C THR A 464 -16.27 13.35 -16.14
N SER A 465 -17.30 13.77 -15.40
CA SER A 465 -18.69 13.78 -15.89
C SER A 465 -18.86 14.68 -17.12
N ALA A 466 -18.26 15.87 -17.12
CA ALA A 466 -18.36 16.81 -18.24
C ALA A 466 -17.69 16.28 -19.53
N LEU A 467 -16.53 15.64 -19.42
CA LEU A 467 -15.83 15.08 -20.58
C LEU A 467 -16.52 13.81 -21.13
N LEU A 468 -17.06 12.96 -20.25
CA LEU A 468 -17.87 11.81 -20.65
C LEU A 468 -19.14 12.26 -21.38
N ALA A 469 -19.86 13.23 -20.82
CA ALA A 469 -21.07 13.79 -21.44
C ALA A 469 -20.79 14.35 -22.84
N ALA A 470 -19.71 15.12 -22.99
CA ALA A 470 -19.31 15.69 -24.27
C ALA A 470 -19.05 14.63 -25.34
N GLU A 471 -18.33 13.56 -24.97
CA GLU A 471 -18.02 12.48 -25.90
C GLU A 471 -19.26 11.65 -26.24
N LEU A 472 -20.11 11.33 -25.27
CA LEU A 472 -21.34 10.56 -25.49
C LEU A 472 -22.33 11.31 -26.40
N GLU A 473 -22.49 12.62 -26.19
CA GLU A 473 -23.31 13.47 -27.05
C GLU A 473 -22.73 13.54 -28.48
N ALA A 474 -21.39 13.61 -28.61
CA ALA A 474 -20.73 13.58 -29.92
C ALA A 474 -20.91 12.24 -30.65
N LEU A 475 -21.04 11.13 -29.90
CA LEU A 475 -21.37 9.80 -30.42
C LEU A 475 -22.89 9.62 -30.70
N GLY A 476 -23.70 10.65 -30.42
CA GLY A 476 -25.13 10.68 -30.73
C GLY A 476 -26.05 10.12 -29.65
N TYR A 477 -25.55 9.90 -28.43
CA TYR A 477 -26.38 9.48 -27.29
C TYR A 477 -27.18 10.68 -26.75
N GLU A 478 -28.39 10.42 -26.25
CA GLU A 478 -29.11 11.34 -25.38
C GLU A 478 -28.47 11.32 -23.99
N VAL A 479 -28.00 12.47 -23.51
CA VAL A 479 -27.23 12.60 -22.26
C VAL A 479 -28.05 13.33 -21.19
N PHE A 480 -28.06 12.77 -19.98
CA PHE A 480 -28.68 13.33 -18.79
C PHE A 480 -27.60 13.67 -17.75
N LEU A 481 -27.78 14.81 -17.07
CA LEU A 481 -26.82 15.38 -16.12
C LEU A 481 -27.53 15.97 -14.90
N GLY A 482 -26.78 16.19 -13.83
CA GLY A 482 -27.29 16.89 -12.65
C GLY A 482 -28.39 16.12 -11.94
N ALA A 483 -29.46 16.80 -11.53
CA ALA A 483 -30.57 16.18 -10.80
C ALA A 483 -31.36 15.12 -11.59
N GLU A 484 -31.06 14.93 -12.88
CA GLU A 484 -31.65 13.85 -13.69
C GLU A 484 -30.92 12.52 -13.49
N THR A 485 -29.65 12.52 -13.09
CA THR A 485 -28.86 11.29 -12.95
C THR A 485 -29.07 10.58 -11.62
N VAL A 486 -29.55 11.30 -10.60
CA VAL A 486 -29.73 10.81 -9.24
C VAL A 486 -30.91 11.52 -8.56
N ASP A 487 -31.58 10.87 -7.60
CA ASP A 487 -32.50 11.55 -6.67
C ASP A 487 -31.70 12.45 -5.71
N PRO A 488 -31.86 13.79 -5.76
CA PRO A 488 -31.10 14.72 -4.93
C PRO A 488 -31.31 14.53 -3.42
N ASP A 489 -32.49 14.08 -3.00
CA ASP A 489 -32.88 13.90 -1.60
C ASP A 489 -32.36 12.57 -1.02
N ALA A 490 -31.97 11.63 -1.89
CA ALA A 490 -31.43 10.34 -1.50
C ALA A 490 -29.89 10.30 -1.43
N ARG A 491 -29.21 11.39 -1.80
CA ARG A 491 -27.74 11.46 -1.77
C ARG A 491 -27.19 11.32 -0.34
N MET A 492 -26.13 10.54 -0.20
CA MET A 492 -25.46 10.26 1.06
C MET A 492 -24.01 10.76 1.02
N GLY A 493 -23.48 11.20 2.17
CA GLY A 493 -22.08 11.63 2.27
C GLY A 493 -21.69 12.74 1.29
N VAL A 494 -22.60 13.69 1.03
CA VAL A 494 -22.38 14.84 0.14
C VAL A 494 -21.42 15.82 0.81
N PRO A 495 -20.32 16.23 0.15
CA PRO A 495 -19.40 17.22 0.69
C PRO A 495 -20.08 18.59 0.95
N PRO A 496 -19.51 19.41 1.85
CA PRO A 496 -19.94 20.80 2.03
C PRO A 496 -20.01 21.58 0.71
N ALA A 497 -20.95 22.54 0.63
CA ALA A 497 -21.21 23.29 -0.59
C ALA A 497 -19.99 24.10 -1.10
N ASP A 498 -19.13 24.57 -0.20
CA ASP A 498 -17.89 25.25 -0.55
C ASP A 498 -16.84 24.30 -1.14
N GLU A 499 -16.77 23.05 -0.68
CA GLU A 499 -15.93 22.01 -1.28
C GLU A 499 -16.42 21.64 -2.69
N LEU A 500 -17.74 21.47 -2.87
CA LEU A 500 -18.33 21.21 -4.19
C LEU A 500 -18.06 22.38 -5.16
N ALA A 501 -18.22 23.62 -4.70
CA ALA A 501 -17.93 24.80 -5.51
C ALA A 501 -16.45 24.86 -5.91
N ALA A 502 -15.54 24.53 -4.99
CA ALA A 502 -14.10 24.48 -5.27
C ALA A 502 -13.73 23.36 -6.25
N ALA A 503 -14.36 22.19 -6.13
CA ALA A 503 -14.17 21.08 -7.07
C ALA A 503 -14.66 21.45 -8.49
N ARG A 504 -15.82 22.10 -8.60
CA ARG A 504 -16.36 22.56 -9.88
C ARG A 504 -15.51 23.64 -10.54
N GLU A 505 -14.97 24.58 -9.77
CA GLU A 505 -14.04 25.58 -10.31
C GLU A 505 -12.73 24.93 -10.75
N ARG A 506 -12.20 23.97 -9.96
CA ARG A 506 -11.04 23.18 -10.38
C ARG A 506 -11.33 22.48 -11.71
N ALA A 507 -12.43 21.76 -11.85
CA ALA A 507 -12.80 21.09 -13.11
C ALA A 507 -12.79 22.06 -14.31
N ARG A 508 -13.31 23.29 -14.14
CA ARG A 508 -13.27 24.34 -15.16
C ARG A 508 -11.84 24.75 -15.54
N GLU A 509 -10.97 24.97 -14.56
CA GLU A 509 -9.55 25.29 -14.77
C GLU A 509 -8.79 24.16 -15.48
N GLU A 510 -9.28 22.93 -15.33
CA GLU A 510 -8.67 21.70 -15.82
C GLU A 510 -9.24 21.20 -17.16
N GLY A 511 -10.05 22.02 -17.83
CA GLY A 511 -10.49 21.78 -19.19
C GLY A 511 -11.86 21.14 -19.36
N ALA A 512 -12.65 21.03 -18.30
CA ALA A 512 -14.05 20.61 -18.41
C ALA A 512 -14.87 21.63 -19.23
N PRO A 513 -15.68 21.19 -20.22
CA PRO A 513 -16.47 22.12 -21.02
C PRO A 513 -17.52 22.85 -20.16
N PRO A 514 -17.59 24.19 -20.18
CA PRO A 514 -18.43 24.97 -19.26
C PRO A 514 -19.93 24.65 -19.34
N GLU A 515 -20.43 24.31 -20.52
CA GLU A 515 -21.84 24.00 -20.77
C GLU A 515 -22.32 22.79 -19.96
N TYR A 516 -21.52 21.73 -19.85
CA TYR A 516 -21.87 20.55 -19.05
C TYR A 516 -21.71 20.83 -17.55
N LEU A 517 -20.72 21.63 -17.15
CA LEU A 517 -20.61 22.11 -15.77
C LEU A 517 -21.84 22.93 -15.35
N GLU A 518 -22.40 23.74 -16.25
CA GLU A 518 -23.63 24.51 -16.01
C GLU A 518 -24.85 23.60 -15.89
N ALA A 519 -24.97 22.60 -16.77
CA ALA A 519 -26.06 21.62 -16.75
C ALA A 519 -26.07 20.77 -15.47
N MET A 520 -24.90 20.34 -14.98
CA MET A 520 -24.78 19.52 -13.77
C MET A 520 -25.17 20.25 -12.47
N GLY A 521 -24.96 21.56 -12.39
CA GLY A 521 -25.09 22.29 -11.11
C GLY A 521 -24.10 21.76 -10.06
N ASP A 522 -24.62 21.22 -8.95
CA ASP A 522 -23.86 20.65 -7.83
C ASP A 522 -24.02 19.11 -7.73
N ILE A 523 -24.42 18.46 -8.83
CA ILE A 523 -24.67 17.03 -8.90
C ILE A 523 -23.89 16.44 -10.09
N THR A 524 -22.99 15.51 -9.79
CA THR A 524 -22.14 14.80 -10.77
C THR A 524 -22.76 13.48 -11.22
N GLY A 525 -22.10 12.79 -12.15
CA GLY A 525 -22.58 11.55 -12.78
C GLY A 525 -23.17 11.81 -14.16
N VAL A 526 -23.21 10.76 -14.99
CA VAL A 526 -23.73 10.82 -16.37
C VAL A 526 -24.61 9.60 -16.64
N ILE A 527 -25.79 9.83 -17.19
CA ILE A 527 -26.60 8.76 -17.80
C ILE A 527 -26.69 9.07 -19.30
N ALA A 528 -26.46 8.08 -20.15
CA ALA A 528 -26.58 8.24 -21.59
C ALA A 528 -27.42 7.11 -22.20
N THR A 529 -28.30 7.44 -23.14
CA THR A 529 -29.20 6.49 -23.79
C THR A 529 -29.08 6.58 -25.31
N GLN A 530 -29.07 5.44 -25.99
CA GLN A 530 -29.20 5.38 -27.44
C GLN A 530 -30.07 4.19 -27.86
N THR A 531 -31.06 4.46 -28.70
CA THR A 531 -31.95 3.43 -29.26
C THR A 531 -31.56 3.12 -30.69
N PHE A 532 -31.29 1.84 -30.94
CA PHE A 532 -30.85 1.31 -32.23
C PHE A 532 -31.92 0.43 -32.90
N GLY A 533 -32.88 -0.09 -32.12
CA GLY A 533 -33.96 -0.97 -32.61
C GLY A 533 -35.12 -1.10 -31.61
N ASP A 534 -35.93 -2.14 -31.80
CA ASP A 534 -37.15 -2.42 -31.01
C ASP A 534 -36.95 -3.53 -29.96
N GLY A 535 -35.75 -4.11 -29.87
CA GLY A 535 -35.39 -5.13 -28.88
C GLY A 535 -35.14 -4.57 -27.46
N PRO A 536 -34.53 -5.36 -26.56
CA PRO A 536 -34.50 -5.05 -25.13
C PRO A 536 -33.61 -3.85 -24.80
N THR A 537 -33.87 -3.25 -23.64
CA THR A 537 -33.01 -2.23 -23.04
C THR A 537 -31.91 -2.90 -22.21
N VAL A 538 -30.67 -2.75 -22.65
CA VAL A 538 -29.48 -3.22 -21.94
C VAL A 538 -28.81 -2.03 -21.24
N GLY A 539 -28.68 -2.10 -19.92
CA GLY A 539 -27.95 -1.16 -19.09
C GLY A 539 -26.52 -1.63 -18.82
N LEU A 540 -25.56 -0.71 -18.85
CA LEU A 540 -24.18 -0.92 -18.39
C LEU A 540 -23.84 0.13 -17.34
N ARG A 541 -23.50 -0.30 -16.13
CA ARG A 541 -23.00 0.56 -15.04
C ARG A 541 -21.49 0.47 -14.91
N THR A 542 -20.86 1.63 -14.80
CA THR A 542 -19.43 1.81 -14.54
C THR A 542 -19.21 2.96 -13.55
N ASP A 543 -18.26 2.82 -12.66
CA ASP A 543 -17.91 3.85 -11.68
C ASP A 543 -16.92 4.87 -12.22
N ILE A 544 -16.93 6.08 -11.65
CA ILE A 544 -16.08 7.18 -12.13
C ILE A 544 -15.32 7.92 -11.03
N ASP A 545 -15.55 7.62 -9.76
CA ASP A 545 -14.99 8.38 -8.66
C ASP A 545 -13.64 7.84 -8.17
N ALA A 546 -12.90 8.69 -7.47
CA ALA A 546 -11.62 8.37 -6.87
C ALA A 546 -11.73 8.21 -5.34
N LEU A 547 -10.70 7.61 -4.75
CA LEU A 547 -10.53 7.54 -3.31
C LEU A 547 -9.81 8.77 -2.77
N GLU A 548 -10.17 9.18 -1.55
CA GLU A 548 -9.42 10.18 -0.77
C GLU A 548 -8.14 9.57 -0.18
N ARG A 549 -7.19 9.27 -1.07
CA ARG A 549 -5.90 8.68 -0.75
C ARG A 549 -4.77 9.36 -1.52
N GLN A 550 -3.63 9.52 -0.84
CA GLN A 550 -2.42 10.00 -1.49
C GLN A 550 -1.76 8.89 -2.32
N GLU A 551 -1.60 9.16 -3.62
CA GLU A 551 -0.84 8.32 -4.55
C GLU A 551 0.67 8.40 -4.30
N ALA A 552 1.35 7.28 -4.57
CA ALA A 552 2.80 7.20 -4.61
C ALA A 552 3.35 8.05 -5.78
N MET A 553 4.34 8.90 -5.52
CA MET A 553 4.87 9.87 -6.51
C MET A 553 6.31 9.58 -6.93
N ASP A 554 6.75 8.35 -6.72
CA ASP A 554 8.10 7.89 -7.03
C ASP A 554 8.13 7.05 -8.31
N ASP A 555 9.31 6.97 -8.95
CA ASP A 555 9.46 6.29 -10.24
C ASP A 555 9.29 4.75 -10.20
N ASP A 556 9.08 4.12 -9.03
CA ASP A 556 8.73 2.68 -8.99
C ASP A 556 7.21 2.49 -9.22
N HIS A 557 6.41 3.55 -9.03
CA HIS A 557 4.99 3.59 -9.36
C HIS A 557 4.81 4.02 -10.82
N ARG A 558 4.28 3.13 -11.68
CA ARG A 558 4.18 3.38 -13.14
C ARG A 558 3.46 4.69 -13.47
N PRO A 559 2.30 5.04 -12.87
CA PRO A 559 1.66 6.34 -13.07
C PRO A 559 2.58 7.53 -12.80
N ALA A 560 3.37 7.50 -11.73
CA ALA A 560 4.31 8.58 -11.43
C ALA A 560 5.49 8.60 -12.41
N ALA A 561 6.05 7.43 -12.74
CA ALA A 561 7.16 7.28 -13.67
C ALA A 561 6.82 7.74 -15.10
N GLU A 562 5.60 7.45 -15.56
CA GLU A 562 5.09 7.81 -16.88
C GLU A 562 4.38 9.18 -16.90
N GLY A 563 4.26 9.86 -15.76
CA GLY A 563 3.77 11.23 -15.65
C GLY A 563 2.25 11.38 -15.69
N PHE A 564 1.51 10.35 -15.30
CA PHE A 564 0.05 10.34 -15.20
C PHE A 564 -0.50 10.05 -13.79
N ALA A 565 0.36 9.96 -12.76
CA ALA A 565 -0.10 9.97 -11.37
C ALA A 565 -0.95 11.20 -11.08
N SER A 566 -1.92 11.04 -10.18
CA SER A 566 -2.84 12.08 -9.75
C SER A 566 -2.10 13.35 -9.34
N ARG A 567 -2.57 14.46 -9.90
CA ARG A 567 -2.11 15.80 -9.55
C ARG A 567 -2.88 16.39 -8.37
N HIS A 568 -3.98 15.75 -7.97
CA HIS A 568 -4.83 16.17 -6.86
C HIS A 568 -4.29 15.58 -5.55
N PRO A 569 -3.77 16.41 -4.63
CA PRO A 569 -3.23 15.91 -3.38
C PRO A 569 -4.30 15.15 -2.59
N GLY A 570 -3.98 13.93 -2.18
CA GLY A 570 -4.91 13.10 -1.42
C GLY A 570 -6.07 12.51 -2.23
N GLU A 571 -6.07 12.53 -3.56
CA GLU A 571 -7.08 11.86 -4.39
C GLU A 571 -6.39 10.95 -5.43
N MET A 572 -6.84 9.70 -5.59
CA MET A 572 -6.34 8.78 -6.63
C MET A 572 -7.36 7.67 -6.95
N HIS A 573 -7.33 7.13 -8.17
CA HIS A 573 -8.15 5.97 -8.54
C HIS A 573 -7.51 4.65 -8.05
N ALA A 574 -7.43 4.46 -6.73
CA ALA A 574 -6.88 3.21 -6.14
C ALA A 574 -7.83 1.99 -6.24
N CYS A 575 -8.89 2.11 -7.06
CA CYS A 575 -9.93 1.12 -7.34
C CYS A 575 -10.12 0.87 -8.85
N GLY A 576 -9.41 1.65 -9.68
CA GLY A 576 -9.46 1.49 -11.13
C GLY A 576 -10.69 2.10 -11.80
N HIS A 577 -11.48 2.98 -11.14
CA HIS A 577 -12.67 3.62 -11.73
C HIS A 577 -12.34 4.47 -12.99
N ASP A 578 -11.10 4.92 -13.14
CA ASP A 578 -10.58 5.49 -14.39
C ASP A 578 -10.62 4.49 -15.57
N ALA A 579 -10.35 3.21 -15.31
CA ALA A 579 -10.50 2.12 -16.27
C ALA A 579 -11.96 1.72 -16.47
N HIS A 580 -12.82 1.80 -15.44
CA HIS A 580 -14.26 1.55 -15.57
C HIS A 580 -14.88 2.56 -16.55
N ALA A 581 -14.60 3.85 -16.34
CA ALA A 581 -15.02 4.93 -17.23
C ALA A 581 -14.53 4.72 -18.67
N ALA A 582 -13.26 4.31 -18.84
CA ALA A 582 -12.70 4.02 -20.15
C ALA A 582 -13.38 2.83 -20.85
N ILE A 583 -13.70 1.76 -20.11
CA ILE A 583 -14.44 0.60 -20.64
C ILE A 583 -15.85 1.02 -21.07
N GLY A 584 -16.60 1.75 -20.22
CA GLY A 584 -17.95 2.22 -20.56
C GLY A 584 -17.96 3.07 -21.84
N LEU A 585 -16.94 3.92 -22.02
CA LEU A 585 -16.79 4.72 -23.23
C LEU A 585 -16.36 3.89 -24.45
N GLY A 586 -15.54 2.86 -24.26
CA GLY A 586 -15.19 1.89 -25.30
C GLY A 586 -16.41 1.15 -25.83
N VAL A 587 -17.31 0.72 -24.95
CA VAL A 587 -18.58 0.10 -25.31
C VAL A 587 -19.47 1.10 -26.08
N ALA A 588 -19.56 2.35 -25.62
CA ALA A 588 -20.31 3.40 -26.33
C ALA A 588 -19.80 3.61 -27.77
N ARG A 589 -18.47 3.66 -27.94
CA ARG A 589 -17.83 3.80 -29.26
C ARG A 589 -18.07 2.61 -30.16
N ALA A 590 -18.06 1.39 -29.62
CA ALA A 590 -18.28 0.17 -30.40
C ALA A 590 -19.68 0.16 -31.07
N PHE A 591 -20.68 0.73 -30.41
CA PHE A 591 -22.05 0.77 -30.94
C PHE A 591 -22.40 2.04 -31.74
N ALA A 592 -21.53 3.06 -31.76
CA ALA A 592 -21.81 4.33 -32.42
C ALA A 592 -22.12 4.21 -33.93
N ASP A 593 -21.45 3.28 -34.64
CA ASP A 593 -21.54 3.13 -36.11
C ASP A 593 -22.40 1.94 -36.58
N GLY A 594 -23.02 1.18 -35.67
CA GLY A 594 -23.66 -0.09 -36.04
C GLY A 594 -24.74 -0.64 -35.11
N GLY A 595 -24.78 -0.24 -33.84
CA GLY A 595 -25.82 -0.62 -32.87
C GLY A 595 -26.11 -2.12 -32.73
N PHE A 596 -27.22 -2.42 -32.06
CA PHE A 596 -27.88 -3.73 -32.01
C PHE A 596 -29.41 -3.55 -32.11
N ASP A 597 -30.21 -4.60 -32.18
CA ASP A 597 -31.67 -4.44 -32.13
C ASP A 597 -32.13 -4.21 -30.68
N GLY A 598 -32.14 -2.95 -30.23
CA GLY A 598 -32.57 -2.59 -28.87
C GLY A 598 -32.09 -1.21 -28.41
N THR A 599 -32.00 -1.01 -27.10
CA THR A 599 -31.56 0.26 -26.49
C THR A 599 -30.38 0.03 -25.54
N LEU A 600 -29.33 0.84 -25.67
CA LEU A 600 -28.21 0.86 -24.73
C LEU A 600 -28.35 2.03 -23.76
N LYS A 601 -28.28 1.75 -22.46
CA LYS A 601 -28.17 2.76 -21.40
C LYS A 601 -26.84 2.64 -20.67
N LEU A 602 -26.11 3.73 -20.57
CA LEU A 602 -24.84 3.82 -19.87
C LEU A 602 -25.04 4.61 -18.58
N PHE A 603 -24.60 4.05 -17.46
CA PHE A 603 -24.69 4.64 -16.14
C PHE A 603 -23.27 4.86 -15.61
N PHE A 604 -22.75 6.06 -15.77
CA PHE A 604 -21.48 6.48 -15.18
C PHE A 604 -21.74 7.01 -13.77
N GLN A 605 -21.59 6.12 -12.80
CA GLN A 605 -21.98 6.34 -11.42
C GLN A 605 -20.94 7.17 -10.65
N SER A 606 -21.37 8.33 -10.14
CA SER A 606 -20.60 9.14 -9.20
C SER A 606 -20.65 8.55 -7.78
N ALA A 607 -19.62 8.78 -6.98
CA ALA A 607 -19.59 8.47 -5.55
C ALA A 607 -19.91 7.02 -5.19
N GLU A 608 -19.42 6.05 -5.95
CA GLU A 608 -19.48 4.64 -5.51
C GLU A 608 -18.76 4.50 -4.17
N GLU A 609 -17.60 5.13 -4.03
CA GLU A 609 -16.72 4.87 -2.89
C GLU A 609 -17.41 5.17 -1.57
N GLY A 610 -17.47 4.15 -0.70
CA GLY A 610 -18.19 4.22 0.56
C GLY A 610 -19.69 3.91 0.48
N GLY A 611 -20.22 3.57 -0.69
CA GLY A 611 -21.59 3.18 -0.99
C GLY A 611 -22.56 4.37 -0.99
N ARG A 612 -22.30 5.41 -1.78
CA ARG A 612 -23.02 6.69 -1.68
C ARG A 612 -23.91 7.00 -2.88
N GLY A 613 -23.46 6.62 -4.08
CA GLY A 613 -24.05 7.01 -5.36
C GLY A 613 -25.05 6.03 -5.94
N GLY A 614 -24.93 4.74 -5.64
CA GLY A 614 -25.74 3.71 -6.25
C GLY A 614 -27.23 3.84 -5.90
N LYS A 615 -27.55 4.08 -4.62
CA LYS A 615 -28.95 4.29 -4.19
C LYS A 615 -29.61 5.49 -4.89
N PRO A 616 -29.08 6.72 -4.82
CA PRO A 616 -29.74 7.86 -5.43
C PRO A 616 -29.80 7.74 -6.96
N MET A 617 -28.81 7.11 -7.62
CA MET A 617 -28.90 6.78 -9.05
C MET A 617 -30.03 5.79 -9.36
N ALA A 618 -30.19 4.76 -8.53
CA ALA A 618 -31.28 3.80 -8.69
C ALA A 618 -32.68 4.41 -8.50
N GLU A 619 -32.76 5.52 -7.75
CA GLU A 619 -34.00 6.27 -7.50
C GLU A 619 -34.26 7.37 -8.54
N SER A 620 -33.37 7.58 -9.52
CA SER A 620 -33.56 8.54 -10.64
C SER A 620 -34.71 8.20 -11.60
N GLY A 621 -35.09 6.92 -11.66
CA GLY A 621 -36.11 6.39 -12.58
C GLY A 621 -35.57 5.89 -13.93
N HIS A 622 -34.30 6.13 -14.26
CA HIS A 622 -33.70 5.70 -15.55
C HIS A 622 -33.47 4.18 -15.68
N LEU A 623 -33.59 3.43 -14.59
CA LEU A 623 -33.50 1.97 -14.56
C LEU A 623 -34.86 1.27 -14.72
N ASP A 624 -35.96 2.00 -14.75
CA ASP A 624 -37.31 1.41 -14.65
C ASP A 624 -37.74 0.61 -15.89
N ASP A 625 -37.09 0.88 -17.01
CA ASP A 625 -37.29 0.28 -18.32
C ASP A 625 -36.06 -0.52 -18.79
N VAL A 626 -35.11 -0.82 -17.89
CA VAL A 626 -33.95 -1.67 -18.18
C VAL A 626 -34.35 -3.14 -18.04
N ASP A 627 -34.22 -3.89 -19.14
CA ASP A 627 -34.52 -5.32 -19.19
C ASP A 627 -33.33 -6.15 -18.69
N ARG A 628 -32.10 -5.72 -19.00
CA ARG A 628 -30.86 -6.43 -18.69
C ARG A 628 -29.82 -5.45 -18.16
N LEU A 629 -29.22 -5.70 -17.00
CA LEU A 629 -28.18 -4.84 -16.43
C LEU A 629 -26.85 -5.59 -16.26
N LEU A 630 -25.78 -4.98 -16.76
CA LEU A 630 -24.40 -5.35 -16.51
C LEU A 630 -23.79 -4.29 -15.58
N ALA A 631 -23.51 -4.66 -14.33
CA ALA A 631 -22.71 -3.82 -13.44
C ALA A 631 -21.27 -4.36 -13.41
N VAL A 632 -20.30 -3.50 -13.70
CA VAL A 632 -18.91 -3.93 -13.94
C VAL A 632 -17.99 -3.38 -12.86
N HIS A 633 -17.11 -4.23 -12.35
CA HIS A 633 -15.94 -3.84 -11.59
C HIS A 633 -14.65 -4.27 -12.30
N VAL A 634 -13.57 -3.50 -12.19
CA VAL A 634 -12.23 -3.82 -12.71
C VAL A 634 -11.27 -4.16 -11.58
N GLY A 635 -10.47 -5.22 -11.71
CA GLY A 635 -9.45 -5.60 -10.73
C GLY A 635 -9.94 -6.61 -9.70
N LEU A 636 -9.98 -6.22 -8.41
CA LEU A 636 -10.29 -7.09 -7.25
C LEU A 636 -9.35 -8.30 -7.11
N ASP A 637 -8.06 -8.06 -7.33
CA ASP A 637 -6.97 -9.05 -7.25
C ASP A 637 -7.13 -10.21 -8.26
N GLU A 638 -7.92 -10.02 -9.32
CA GLU A 638 -8.01 -10.95 -10.43
C GLU A 638 -6.99 -10.58 -11.53
N PRO A 639 -6.25 -11.56 -12.08
CA PRO A 639 -5.25 -11.29 -13.11
C PRO A 639 -5.92 -10.87 -14.42
N THR A 640 -5.20 -10.05 -15.21
CA THR A 640 -5.60 -9.69 -16.58
C THR A 640 -5.90 -10.97 -17.38
N GLY A 641 -7.01 -10.96 -18.13
CA GLY A 641 -7.49 -12.13 -18.87
C GLY A 641 -8.47 -13.01 -18.10
N THR A 642 -8.73 -12.72 -16.81
CA THR A 642 -9.84 -13.35 -16.07
C THR A 642 -11.12 -12.53 -16.18
N ILE A 643 -12.25 -13.20 -16.42
CA ILE A 643 -13.60 -12.63 -16.27
C ILE A 643 -14.31 -13.34 -15.11
N VAL A 644 -14.78 -12.56 -14.14
CA VAL A 644 -15.68 -13.05 -13.10
C VAL A 644 -17.10 -12.76 -13.57
N SER A 645 -17.83 -13.77 -14.03
CA SER A 645 -19.18 -13.62 -14.60
C SER A 645 -20.24 -13.29 -13.54
N SER A 646 -19.95 -13.64 -12.27
CA SER A 646 -20.81 -13.41 -11.11
C SER A 646 -20.00 -13.23 -9.84
N TYR A 647 -20.13 -12.07 -9.22
CA TYR A 647 -19.73 -11.83 -7.83
C TYR A 647 -20.93 -12.04 -6.91
N ASP A 648 -20.91 -13.13 -6.16
CA ASP A 648 -22.04 -13.61 -5.34
C ASP A 648 -21.91 -13.23 -3.86
N ALA A 649 -23.02 -13.36 -3.13
CA ALA A 649 -23.10 -13.16 -1.68
C ALA A 649 -22.50 -11.81 -1.17
N PRO A 650 -22.87 -10.66 -1.76
CA PRO A 650 -22.41 -9.35 -1.28
C PRO A 650 -22.95 -9.07 0.13
N LEU A 651 -22.11 -8.49 0.99
CA LEU A 651 -22.52 -8.06 2.33
C LEU A 651 -23.24 -6.72 2.28
N SER A 652 -24.21 -6.54 3.17
CA SER A 652 -24.90 -5.26 3.38
C SER A 652 -24.19 -4.44 4.47
N ASN A 653 -23.95 -3.16 4.24
CA ASN A 653 -23.38 -2.25 5.23
C ASN A 653 -24.13 -0.92 5.30
N ALA A 654 -24.00 -0.22 6.43
CA ALA A 654 -24.37 1.17 6.57
C ALA A 654 -23.35 1.93 7.40
N LYS A 655 -23.02 3.15 6.98
CA LYS A 655 -22.07 4.05 7.63
C LYS A 655 -22.87 5.24 8.17
N LEU A 656 -22.83 5.43 9.49
CA LEU A 656 -23.58 6.42 10.24
C LEU A 656 -22.61 7.42 10.87
N ASP A 657 -22.73 8.67 10.48
CA ASP A 657 -22.06 9.79 11.13
C ASP A 657 -22.99 10.33 12.23
N VAL A 658 -22.43 10.59 13.41
CA VAL A 658 -23.16 11.04 14.58
C VAL A 658 -22.44 12.25 15.19
N SER A 659 -23.20 13.29 15.49
CA SER A 659 -22.74 14.49 16.19
C SER A 659 -23.55 14.67 17.47
N PHE A 660 -22.88 14.88 18.60
CA PHE A 660 -23.50 15.24 19.87
C PHE A 660 -23.17 16.69 20.20
N THR A 661 -24.18 17.44 20.63
CA THR A 661 -24.08 18.85 21.00
C THR A 661 -24.59 19.03 22.43
N GLY A 662 -23.68 19.43 23.31
CA GLY A 662 -23.92 19.70 24.71
C GLY A 662 -23.83 21.19 25.04
N GLU A 663 -23.52 21.50 26.30
CA GLU A 663 -23.45 22.86 26.83
C GLU A 663 -22.13 23.03 27.59
N PRO A 664 -21.27 23.98 27.22
CA PRO A 664 -19.97 24.18 27.86
C PRO A 664 -20.13 24.78 29.26
N ALA A 665 -19.26 24.38 30.18
CA ALA A 665 -19.17 24.97 31.52
C ALA A 665 -17.77 24.77 32.11
N HIS A 666 -17.37 25.63 33.06
CA HIS A 666 -16.10 25.43 33.77
C HIS A 666 -16.20 24.19 34.68
N ALA A 667 -15.41 23.15 34.38
CA ALA A 667 -15.52 21.84 35.02
C ALA A 667 -15.30 21.87 36.55
N GLY A 668 -14.52 22.82 37.06
CA GLY A 668 -14.31 22.99 38.50
C GLY A 668 -15.23 24.02 39.19
N GLY A 669 -15.86 24.90 38.41
CA GLY A 669 -16.55 26.08 38.94
C GLY A 669 -18.05 25.86 39.03
N GLU A 670 -18.65 25.44 37.92
CA GLU A 670 -20.09 25.22 37.78
C GLU A 670 -20.38 23.94 36.97
N PRO A 671 -19.84 22.77 37.38
CA PRO A 671 -20.00 21.52 36.62
C PRO A 671 -21.46 21.08 36.45
N ASN A 672 -22.36 21.54 37.31
CA ASN A 672 -23.79 21.20 37.28
C ASN A 672 -24.57 21.89 36.13
N VAL A 673 -23.98 22.90 35.47
CA VAL A 673 -24.63 23.65 34.40
C VAL A 673 -24.36 23.02 33.04
N GLY A 674 -23.18 22.43 32.84
CA GLY A 674 -22.80 21.86 31.55
C GLY A 674 -23.54 20.56 31.18
N ARG A 675 -23.47 20.22 29.89
CA ARG A 675 -23.94 18.96 29.29
C ARG A 675 -22.80 18.41 28.45
N ASN A 676 -22.31 17.23 28.78
CA ASN A 676 -21.04 16.74 28.25
C ASN A 676 -21.26 15.84 27.03
N ALA A 677 -21.05 16.40 25.83
CA ALA A 677 -21.18 15.67 24.57
C ALA A 677 -20.22 14.47 24.48
N LEU A 678 -19.00 14.60 24.98
CA LEU A 678 -18.02 13.50 24.99
C LEU A 678 -18.43 12.35 25.91
N GLN A 679 -19.16 12.62 27.00
CA GLN A 679 -19.73 11.55 27.82
C GLN A 679 -20.84 10.81 27.09
N ALA A 680 -21.71 11.51 26.36
CA ALA A 680 -22.72 10.89 25.52
C ALA A 680 -22.09 10.00 24.44
N ALA A 681 -21.07 10.50 23.74
CA ALA A 681 -20.32 9.71 22.77
C ALA A 681 -19.66 8.47 23.42
N THR A 682 -19.05 8.62 24.61
CA THR A 682 -18.43 7.52 25.36
C THR A 682 -19.46 6.45 25.76
N ALA A 683 -20.64 6.89 26.24
CA ALA A 683 -21.73 5.98 26.60
C ALA A 683 -22.28 5.25 25.37
N ALA A 684 -22.42 5.94 24.23
CA ALA A 684 -22.84 5.32 22.98
C ALA A 684 -21.84 4.24 22.55
N ILE A 685 -20.53 4.52 22.50
CA ILE A 685 -19.50 3.57 22.04
C ILE A 685 -19.60 2.23 22.78
N GLY A 686 -19.63 2.25 24.11
CA GLY A 686 -19.73 1.02 24.90
C GLY A 686 -21.01 0.22 24.61
N ASN A 687 -22.14 0.91 24.45
CA ASN A 687 -23.43 0.28 24.19
C ASN A 687 -23.61 -0.17 22.73
N LEU A 688 -22.93 0.46 21.76
CA LEU A 688 -22.96 0.05 20.35
C LEU A 688 -22.36 -1.35 20.19
N TYR A 689 -21.23 -1.63 20.83
CA TYR A 689 -20.66 -2.98 20.89
C TYR A 689 -21.47 -3.95 21.78
N GLY A 690 -22.39 -3.42 22.60
CA GLY A 690 -23.34 -4.19 23.41
C GLY A 690 -24.61 -4.61 22.66
N ILE A 691 -24.81 -4.19 21.41
CA ILE A 691 -25.97 -4.60 20.59
C ILE A 691 -25.95 -6.12 20.44
N ALA A 692 -27.07 -6.76 20.80
CA ALA A 692 -27.23 -8.21 20.68
C ALA A 692 -26.99 -8.69 19.24
N ARG A 693 -26.27 -9.80 19.07
CA ARG A 693 -26.13 -10.44 17.76
C ARG A 693 -27.46 -11.08 17.36
N HIS A 694 -27.74 -11.11 16.06
CA HIS A 694 -28.98 -11.67 15.54
C HIS A 694 -28.85 -13.18 15.35
N GLY A 695 -29.93 -13.95 15.56
CA GLY A 695 -29.92 -15.40 15.42
C GLY A 695 -29.93 -15.90 13.97
N ASP A 696 -30.37 -15.05 13.04
CA ASP A 696 -30.59 -15.41 11.63
C ASP A 696 -29.34 -15.21 10.73
N GLY A 697 -28.22 -14.74 11.29
CA GLY A 697 -26.96 -14.61 10.53
C GLY A 697 -25.96 -13.67 11.17
N ALA A 698 -24.81 -13.49 10.49
CA ALA A 698 -23.71 -12.69 11.01
C ALA A 698 -24.01 -11.19 10.98
N THR A 699 -23.71 -10.50 12.08
CA THR A 699 -23.76 -9.03 12.18
C THR A 699 -22.51 -8.46 12.82
N ARG A 700 -22.07 -7.29 12.35
CA ARG A 700 -20.87 -6.60 12.84
C ARG A 700 -21.18 -5.12 13.10
N ILE A 701 -20.44 -4.53 14.02
CA ILE A 701 -20.46 -3.09 14.28
C ILE A 701 -19.06 -2.61 14.64
N ASN A 702 -18.71 -1.42 14.19
CA ASN A 702 -17.44 -0.79 14.49
C ASN A 702 -17.61 0.72 14.65
N VAL A 703 -17.00 1.30 15.68
CA VAL A 703 -16.81 2.75 15.78
C VAL A 703 -15.41 3.05 15.26
N GLY A 704 -15.32 3.57 14.04
CA GLY A 704 -14.04 3.78 13.34
C GLY A 704 -13.35 5.08 13.72
N GLN A 705 -14.10 6.09 14.15
CA GLN A 705 -13.56 7.40 14.50
C GLN A 705 -14.38 8.05 15.61
N VAL A 706 -13.69 8.75 16.51
CA VAL A 706 -14.29 9.63 17.53
C VAL A 706 -13.42 10.88 17.62
N ALA A 707 -14.03 12.05 17.66
CA ALA A 707 -13.33 13.32 17.82
C ALA A 707 -14.09 14.27 18.74
N ALA A 708 -13.33 15.07 19.50
CA ALA A 708 -13.84 16.17 20.31
C ALA A 708 -12.68 17.15 20.54
N ASP A 709 -12.83 18.40 20.12
CA ASP A 709 -11.83 19.45 20.36
C ASP A 709 -12.29 20.32 21.53
N ASN A 710 -11.75 20.07 22.73
CA ASN A 710 -12.20 20.76 23.93
C ASN A 710 -11.09 20.83 25.00
N ALA A 711 -11.07 21.93 25.78
CA ALA A 711 -10.09 22.14 26.83
C ALA A 711 -10.35 21.26 28.08
N GLN A 712 -9.29 20.78 28.73
CA GLN A 712 -9.37 19.89 29.91
C GLN A 712 -10.21 20.42 31.10
N ASN A 713 -10.35 21.75 31.23
CA ASN A 713 -11.11 22.39 32.30
C ASN A 713 -12.50 22.89 31.86
N VAL A 714 -12.97 22.47 30.69
CA VAL A 714 -14.27 22.83 30.12
C VAL A 714 -15.09 21.56 29.89
N ILE A 715 -16.38 21.59 30.22
CA ILE A 715 -17.31 20.51 29.85
C ILE A 715 -17.47 20.50 28.33
N CYS A 716 -17.28 19.34 27.71
CA CYS A 716 -17.23 19.21 26.26
C CYS A 716 -18.58 19.54 25.61
N GLU A 717 -18.60 20.54 24.74
CA GLU A 717 -19.79 20.97 24.02
C GLU A 717 -20.04 20.20 22.72
N GLU A 718 -19.00 19.67 22.07
CA GLU A 718 -19.17 18.93 20.82
C GLU A 718 -18.36 17.63 20.83
N ALA A 719 -18.96 16.57 20.30
CA ALA A 719 -18.28 15.30 20.03
C ALA A 719 -18.89 14.62 18.80
N THR A 720 -18.04 14.07 17.93
CA THR A 720 -18.48 13.36 16.72
C THR A 720 -17.98 11.92 16.73
N MET A 721 -18.72 11.02 16.08
CA MET A 721 -18.29 9.64 15.82
C MET A 721 -18.72 9.16 14.43
N ARG A 722 -17.93 8.23 13.87
CA ARG A 722 -18.27 7.48 12.66
C ARG A 722 -18.45 6.01 12.99
N VAL A 723 -19.62 5.48 12.69
CA VAL A 723 -20.03 4.12 13.01
C VAL A 723 -20.33 3.36 11.73
N GLU A 724 -19.82 2.14 11.61
CA GLU A 724 -20.18 1.22 10.55
C GLU A 724 -20.92 0.03 11.15
N VAL A 725 -22.03 -0.35 10.53
CA VAL A 725 -22.71 -1.62 10.77
C VAL A 725 -22.66 -2.48 9.52
N ARG A 726 -22.62 -3.80 9.72
CA ARG A 726 -22.73 -4.78 8.64
C ARG A 726 -23.67 -5.90 9.02
N GLY A 727 -24.39 -6.40 8.02
CA GLY A 727 -25.19 -7.62 8.10
C GLY A 727 -24.93 -8.50 6.88
N GLU A 728 -24.96 -9.81 7.11
CA GLU A 728 -24.93 -10.81 6.04
C GLU A 728 -26.10 -10.65 5.06
N THR A 729 -27.23 -10.13 5.54
CA THR A 729 -28.39 -9.79 4.71
C THR A 729 -28.82 -8.34 4.91
N HIS A 730 -29.68 -7.85 4.01
CA HIS A 730 -30.32 -6.54 4.14
C HIS A 730 -31.01 -6.37 5.50
N ASP A 731 -31.86 -7.32 5.89
CA ASP A 731 -32.67 -7.22 7.11
C ASP A 731 -31.78 -7.23 8.38
N LEU A 732 -30.70 -8.00 8.36
CA LEU A 732 -29.71 -8.03 9.44
C LEU A 732 -28.96 -6.69 9.57
N ASN A 733 -28.64 -6.05 8.45
CA ASN A 733 -28.03 -4.72 8.45
C ASN A 733 -29.01 -3.64 8.93
N GLU A 734 -30.29 -3.69 8.51
CA GLU A 734 -31.33 -2.77 9.02
C GLU A 734 -31.52 -2.93 10.53
N TYR A 735 -31.54 -4.17 11.04
CA TYR A 735 -31.59 -4.44 12.47
C TYR A 735 -30.42 -3.75 13.19
N MET A 736 -29.20 -3.92 12.69
CA MET A 736 -28.02 -3.31 13.31
C MET A 736 -28.06 -1.79 13.26
N LEU A 737 -28.47 -1.20 12.14
CA LEU A 737 -28.59 0.25 11.97
C LEU A 737 -29.66 0.84 12.89
N GLU A 738 -30.81 0.18 13.01
CA GLU A 738 -31.89 0.58 13.92
C GLU A 738 -31.41 0.56 15.38
N ARG A 739 -30.77 -0.55 15.80
CA ARG A 739 -30.21 -0.68 17.16
C ARG A 739 -29.10 0.32 17.43
N ALA A 740 -28.27 0.66 16.43
CA ALA A 740 -27.25 1.68 16.58
C ALA A 740 -27.86 3.07 16.84
N ARG A 741 -28.94 3.41 16.13
CA ARG A 741 -29.69 4.65 16.35
C ARG A 741 -30.34 4.69 17.74
N ASP A 742 -30.96 3.59 18.17
CA ASP A 742 -31.54 3.47 19.51
C ASP A 742 -30.48 3.71 20.61
N VAL A 743 -29.27 3.17 20.43
CA VAL A 743 -28.16 3.37 21.36
C VAL A 743 -27.68 4.82 21.40
N VAL A 744 -27.54 5.45 20.23
CA VAL A 744 -27.14 6.86 20.13
C VAL A 744 -28.18 7.77 20.81
N ASP A 745 -29.47 7.56 20.53
CA ASP A 745 -30.58 8.28 21.15
C ASP A 745 -30.60 8.12 22.67
N GLY A 746 -30.44 6.88 23.16
CA GLY A 746 -30.38 6.59 24.58
C GLY A 746 -29.19 7.26 25.27
N ALA A 747 -28.02 7.28 24.63
CA ALA A 747 -26.83 7.94 25.14
C ALA A 747 -27.02 9.47 25.22
N ALA A 748 -27.57 10.09 24.16
CA ALA A 748 -27.89 11.50 24.17
C ALA A 748 -28.88 11.87 25.29
N THR A 749 -29.94 11.05 25.45
CA THR A 749 -30.98 11.23 26.46
C THR A 749 -30.42 11.14 27.89
N ILE A 750 -29.57 10.15 28.19
CA ILE A 750 -28.99 9.97 29.53
C ILE A 750 -28.10 11.16 29.92
N HIS A 751 -27.43 11.75 28.96
CA HIS A 751 -26.50 12.86 29.17
C HIS A 751 -27.12 14.25 28.95
N ASP A 752 -28.41 14.31 28.59
CA ASP A 752 -29.18 15.54 28.33
C ASP A 752 -28.47 16.44 27.31
N VAL A 753 -28.02 15.84 26.20
CA VAL A 753 -27.39 16.51 25.05
C VAL A 753 -28.27 16.35 23.81
N GLU A 754 -28.13 17.27 22.86
CA GLU A 754 -28.69 17.12 21.52
C GLU A 754 -27.81 16.19 20.68
N TYR A 755 -28.39 15.57 19.66
CA TYR A 755 -27.63 14.77 18.70
C TYR A 755 -28.24 14.84 17.30
N GLU A 756 -27.40 14.64 16.31
CA GLU A 756 -27.78 14.48 14.91
C GLU A 756 -27.13 13.21 14.36
N THR A 757 -27.82 12.53 13.46
CA THR A 757 -27.25 11.40 12.72
C THR A 757 -27.48 11.59 11.23
N SER A 758 -26.50 11.20 10.42
CA SER A 758 -26.62 11.19 8.97
C SER A 758 -26.01 9.90 8.41
N LEU A 759 -26.55 9.42 7.30
CA LEU A 759 -25.96 8.29 6.59
C LEU A 759 -24.85 8.82 5.68
N TYR A 760 -23.62 8.38 5.97
CA TYR A 760 -22.48 8.65 5.11
C TYR A 760 -22.55 7.81 3.84
N GLY A 761 -22.93 6.53 3.95
CA GLY A 761 -23.10 5.61 2.83
C GLY A 761 -23.79 4.32 3.27
N LYS A 762 -24.34 3.57 2.31
CA LYS A 762 -25.12 2.36 2.57
C LYS A 762 -25.10 1.45 1.34
N THR A 763 -25.04 0.15 1.56
CA THR A 763 -25.22 -0.89 0.54
C THR A 763 -26.35 -1.83 0.94
N THR A 764 -26.76 -2.70 0.02
CA THR A 764 -27.69 -3.80 0.28
C THR A 764 -27.13 -5.10 -0.30
N THR A 765 -27.82 -6.22 -0.10
CA THR A 765 -27.55 -7.47 -0.82
C THR A 765 -28.30 -7.54 -2.14
N PHE A 766 -27.81 -8.37 -3.06
CA PHE A 766 -28.45 -8.74 -4.32
C PHE A 766 -28.11 -10.20 -4.67
N GLU A 767 -28.81 -10.74 -5.66
CA GLU A 767 -28.54 -12.04 -6.28
C GLU A 767 -28.37 -11.82 -7.78
N ASN A 768 -27.42 -12.49 -8.41
CA ASN A 768 -27.22 -12.40 -9.86
C ASN A 768 -28.18 -13.34 -10.59
N ASP A 769 -28.69 -12.91 -11.74
CA ASP A 769 -29.58 -13.71 -12.58
C ASP A 769 -28.77 -14.63 -13.50
N ALA A 770 -28.98 -15.95 -13.38
CA ALA A 770 -28.22 -16.97 -14.10
C ALA A 770 -28.23 -16.77 -15.63
N SER A 771 -29.32 -16.29 -16.21
CA SER A 771 -29.43 -16.01 -17.65
C SER A 771 -28.42 -14.96 -18.13
N VAL A 772 -28.19 -13.92 -17.32
CA VAL A 772 -27.24 -12.84 -17.64
C VAL A 772 -25.81 -13.32 -17.41
N VAL A 773 -25.57 -14.04 -16.31
CA VAL A 773 -24.28 -14.69 -16.01
C VAL A 773 -23.85 -15.60 -17.15
N GLU A 774 -24.70 -16.54 -17.57
CA GLU A 774 -24.42 -17.46 -18.69
C GLU A 774 -24.13 -16.71 -20.00
N THR A 775 -24.78 -15.56 -20.21
CA THR A 775 -24.54 -14.73 -21.39
C THR A 775 -23.17 -14.05 -21.35
N VAL A 776 -22.76 -13.53 -20.19
CA VAL A 776 -21.43 -12.97 -19.97
C VAL A 776 -20.35 -14.05 -20.16
N GLU A 777 -20.56 -15.27 -19.66
CA GLU A 777 -19.63 -16.40 -19.85
C GLU A 777 -19.48 -16.76 -21.33
N SER A 778 -20.60 -16.81 -22.07
CA SER A 778 -20.61 -17.07 -23.51
C SER A 778 -19.95 -15.95 -24.33
N ALA A 779 -20.06 -14.71 -23.89
CA ALA A 779 -19.36 -13.57 -24.49
C ALA A 779 -17.86 -13.65 -24.20
N ALA A 780 -17.48 -13.87 -22.95
CA ALA A 780 -16.09 -14.00 -22.51
C ALA A 780 -15.36 -15.14 -23.24
N ALA A 781 -16.00 -16.30 -23.41
CA ALA A 781 -15.44 -17.44 -24.13
C ALA A 781 -15.18 -17.18 -25.63
N ALA A 782 -15.72 -16.11 -26.20
CA ALA A 782 -15.50 -15.74 -27.60
C ALA A 782 -14.37 -14.71 -27.79
N VAL A 783 -13.77 -14.21 -26.70
CA VAL A 783 -12.68 -13.23 -26.73
C VAL A 783 -11.36 -13.95 -26.55
N ASP A 784 -10.50 -13.92 -27.56
CA ASP A 784 -9.21 -14.65 -27.58
C ASP A 784 -8.26 -14.26 -26.42
N ALA A 785 -8.41 -13.05 -25.88
CA ALA A 785 -7.60 -12.52 -24.77
C ALA A 785 -8.15 -12.90 -23.38
N VAL A 786 -9.24 -13.67 -23.30
CA VAL A 786 -9.76 -14.22 -22.03
C VAL A 786 -9.20 -15.61 -21.81
N ASP A 787 -8.42 -15.76 -20.75
CA ASP A 787 -7.80 -17.03 -20.34
C ASP A 787 -8.69 -17.84 -19.40
N ARG A 788 -9.48 -17.14 -18.57
CA ARG A 788 -10.26 -17.74 -17.48
C ARG A 788 -11.60 -17.07 -17.30
N VAL A 789 -12.65 -17.87 -17.15
CA VAL A 789 -14.00 -17.41 -16.77
C VAL A 789 -14.41 -18.12 -15.50
N THR A 790 -14.90 -17.39 -14.49
CA THR A 790 -15.23 -17.94 -13.18
C THR A 790 -16.35 -17.18 -12.49
N THR A 791 -16.88 -17.74 -11.39
CA THR A 791 -17.75 -17.05 -10.43
C THR A 791 -17.08 -17.03 -9.07
N LYS A 792 -17.37 -16.02 -8.24
CA LYS A 792 -16.68 -15.84 -6.96
C LYS A 792 -17.60 -15.25 -5.89
N GLU A 793 -17.43 -15.66 -4.64
CA GLU A 793 -18.03 -14.94 -3.53
C GLU A 793 -17.30 -13.60 -3.32
N PHE A 794 -18.04 -12.50 -3.31
CA PHE A 794 -17.47 -11.16 -3.32
C PHE A 794 -16.81 -10.78 -1.99
N GLY A 795 -17.30 -11.30 -0.85
CA GLY A 795 -16.78 -11.01 0.50
C GLY A 795 -16.86 -9.53 0.94
N GLY A 796 -17.17 -8.61 0.02
CA GLY A 796 -17.25 -7.17 0.18
C GLY A 796 -18.68 -6.64 0.08
N SER A 797 -18.80 -5.34 -0.09
CA SER A 797 -20.07 -4.61 -0.22
C SER A 797 -19.95 -3.63 -1.37
N GLU A 798 -21.00 -3.51 -2.16
CA GLU A 798 -21.04 -2.68 -3.37
C GLU A 798 -22.43 -2.04 -3.47
N ASP A 799 -22.51 -0.77 -3.86
CA ASP A 799 -23.79 -0.06 -3.96
C ASP A 799 -24.50 -0.22 -5.32
N ALA A 800 -23.86 -0.84 -6.31
CA ALA A 800 -24.51 -1.45 -7.49
C ALA A 800 -25.66 -2.40 -7.10
N SER A 801 -25.60 -2.92 -5.86
CA SER A 801 -26.68 -3.66 -5.21
C SER A 801 -28.05 -2.97 -5.28
N TYR A 802 -28.10 -1.64 -5.23
CA TYR A 802 -29.34 -0.88 -5.38
C TYR A 802 -29.85 -0.85 -6.82
N LEU A 803 -28.95 -0.73 -7.79
CA LEU A 803 -29.30 -0.71 -9.21
C LEU A 803 -29.81 -2.09 -9.65
N ILE A 804 -29.09 -3.16 -9.27
CA ILE A 804 -29.49 -4.54 -9.53
C ILE A 804 -30.89 -4.81 -8.95
N ARG A 805 -31.10 -4.48 -7.67
CA ARG A 805 -32.42 -4.64 -7.04
C ARG A 805 -33.50 -3.80 -7.70
N ARG A 806 -33.19 -2.61 -8.21
CA ARG A 806 -34.16 -1.76 -8.90
C ARG A 806 -34.63 -2.43 -10.19
N VAL A 807 -33.70 -2.90 -11.02
CA VAL A 807 -33.99 -3.61 -12.28
C VAL A 807 -34.80 -4.88 -12.01
N GLN A 808 -34.36 -5.71 -11.06
CA GLN A 808 -35.06 -6.95 -10.69
C GLN A 808 -36.48 -6.72 -10.16
N ARG A 809 -36.70 -5.63 -9.40
CA ARG A 809 -38.05 -5.27 -8.92
C ARG A 809 -39.01 -4.88 -10.06
N GLN A 810 -38.48 -4.43 -11.19
CA GLN A 810 -39.26 -4.14 -12.39
C GLN A 810 -39.40 -5.35 -13.33
N GLY A 811 -38.79 -6.49 -12.97
CA GLY A 811 -38.84 -7.73 -13.74
C GLY A 811 -37.71 -7.88 -14.77
N GLY A 812 -36.71 -6.99 -14.76
CA GLY A 812 -35.47 -7.18 -15.50
C GLY A 812 -34.53 -8.15 -14.80
N GLU A 813 -33.43 -8.49 -15.47
CA GLU A 813 -32.40 -9.42 -14.99
C GLU A 813 -31.04 -8.70 -14.92
N ALA A 814 -30.15 -9.08 -14.01
CA ALA A 814 -28.88 -8.38 -13.84
C ALA A 814 -27.74 -9.29 -13.37
N THR A 815 -26.50 -8.86 -13.62
CA THR A 815 -25.31 -9.42 -12.97
C THR A 815 -24.32 -8.34 -12.57
N TYR A 816 -23.56 -8.61 -11.50
CA TYR A 816 -22.35 -7.90 -11.14
C TYR A 816 -21.13 -8.73 -11.54
N LEU A 817 -20.38 -8.23 -12.53
CA LEU A 817 -19.26 -8.93 -13.14
C LEU A 817 -17.92 -8.21 -12.89
N GLY A 818 -16.84 -8.98 -12.92
CA GLY A 818 -15.46 -8.52 -12.78
C GLY A 818 -14.67 -8.66 -14.06
N VAL A 819 -13.92 -7.62 -14.41
CA VAL A 819 -12.85 -7.67 -15.41
C VAL A 819 -11.52 -7.70 -14.68
N GLY A 820 -10.83 -8.83 -14.71
CA GLY A 820 -9.53 -8.99 -14.08
C GLY A 820 -8.51 -8.02 -14.68
N ALA A 821 -7.76 -7.37 -13.80
CA ALA A 821 -6.75 -6.40 -14.16
C ALA A 821 -5.59 -6.52 -13.17
N SER A 822 -4.50 -7.13 -13.63
CA SER A 822 -3.30 -7.33 -12.82
C SER A 822 -2.83 -5.99 -12.25
N ASN A 823 -2.50 -5.99 -10.95
CA ASN A 823 -2.13 -4.80 -10.19
C ASN A 823 -0.87 -5.08 -9.36
N PRO A 824 0.14 -4.20 -9.38
CA PRO A 824 1.41 -4.42 -8.70
C PRO A 824 1.37 -4.34 -7.16
N ALA A 825 0.28 -3.87 -6.54
CA ALA A 825 0.31 -3.52 -5.11
C ALA A 825 -0.98 -3.76 -4.32
N GLY A 826 -1.92 -4.59 -4.80
CA GLY A 826 -3.20 -4.87 -4.13
C GLY A 826 -4.20 -3.70 -4.15
N HIS A 827 -5.48 -3.98 -3.90
CA HIS A 827 -6.56 -2.98 -3.96
C HIS A 827 -6.43 -1.90 -2.87
N HIS A 828 -6.86 -0.66 -3.16
CA HIS A 828 -6.79 0.46 -2.22
C HIS A 828 -5.38 0.63 -1.63
N THR A 829 -4.35 0.68 -2.46
CA THR A 829 -3.00 1.03 -2.01
C THR A 829 -2.47 2.26 -2.71
N ALA A 830 -1.43 2.89 -2.15
CA ALA A 830 -0.84 4.10 -2.75
C ALA A 830 -0.12 3.79 -4.08
N TYR A 831 0.16 2.51 -4.36
CA TYR A 831 0.82 2.03 -5.59
C TYR A 831 -0.15 1.28 -6.49
N PHE A 832 -1.46 1.35 -6.20
CA PHE A 832 -2.47 0.72 -7.03
C PHE A 832 -2.38 1.28 -8.45
N ASP A 833 -2.34 0.37 -9.41
CA ASP A 833 -2.43 0.65 -10.83
C ASP A 833 -3.04 -0.57 -11.51
N VAL A 834 -3.65 -0.40 -12.68
CA VAL A 834 -4.22 -1.51 -13.45
C VAL A 834 -3.43 -1.74 -14.73
N ASP A 835 -3.27 -3.01 -15.09
CA ASP A 835 -2.85 -3.38 -16.43
C ASP A 835 -3.87 -2.87 -17.46
N GLU A 836 -3.41 -2.00 -18.37
CA GLU A 836 -4.29 -1.31 -19.32
C GLU A 836 -4.82 -2.27 -20.40
N ALA A 837 -4.22 -3.45 -20.57
CA ALA A 837 -4.75 -4.47 -21.47
C ALA A 837 -6.14 -4.96 -21.04
N ALA A 838 -6.47 -4.89 -19.74
CA ALA A 838 -7.78 -5.25 -19.22
C ALA A 838 -8.92 -4.37 -19.78
N ILE A 839 -8.62 -3.13 -20.21
CA ILE A 839 -9.62 -2.22 -20.77
C ILE A 839 -10.19 -2.78 -22.08
N ASP A 840 -9.32 -3.20 -23.00
CA ASP A 840 -9.76 -3.74 -24.29
C ASP A 840 -10.48 -5.09 -24.09
N VAL A 841 -9.98 -5.95 -23.18
CA VAL A 841 -10.66 -7.21 -22.80
C VAL A 841 -12.07 -6.92 -22.27
N GLY A 842 -12.20 -5.98 -21.34
CA GLY A 842 -13.50 -5.61 -20.77
C GLY A 842 -14.48 -5.10 -21.83
N VAL A 843 -14.02 -4.23 -22.75
CA VAL A 843 -14.83 -3.71 -23.85
C VAL A 843 -15.33 -4.86 -24.73
N ASP A 844 -14.44 -5.74 -25.20
CA ASP A 844 -14.80 -6.83 -26.11
C ASP A 844 -15.82 -7.79 -25.48
N VAL A 845 -15.62 -8.15 -24.20
CA VAL A 845 -16.54 -9.03 -23.46
C VAL A 845 -17.89 -8.37 -23.28
N ILE A 846 -17.94 -7.10 -22.87
CA ILE A 846 -19.20 -6.39 -22.61
C ILE A 846 -19.96 -6.13 -23.91
N VAL A 847 -19.28 -5.73 -24.99
CA VAL A 847 -19.90 -5.59 -26.32
C VAL A 847 -20.52 -6.91 -26.74
N GLY A 848 -19.77 -8.02 -26.64
CA GLY A 848 -20.27 -9.34 -26.96
C GLY A 848 -21.44 -9.78 -26.07
N ALA A 849 -21.47 -9.39 -24.80
CA ALA A 849 -22.58 -9.67 -23.90
C ALA A 849 -23.82 -8.85 -24.28
N VAL A 850 -23.67 -7.55 -24.54
CA VAL A 850 -24.76 -6.66 -24.98
C VAL A 850 -25.41 -7.19 -26.27
N GLU A 851 -24.63 -7.58 -27.26
CA GLU A 851 -25.16 -8.15 -28.52
C GLU A 851 -25.92 -9.47 -28.34
N ARG A 852 -25.60 -10.26 -27.31
CA ARG A 852 -26.29 -11.53 -27.01
C ARG A 852 -27.51 -11.35 -26.12
N LEU A 853 -27.55 -10.27 -25.34
CA LEU A 853 -28.69 -9.89 -24.50
C LEU A 853 -29.79 -9.18 -25.31
N ALA A 854 -29.40 -8.55 -26.43
CA ALA A 854 -30.26 -8.03 -27.50
C ALA A 854 -30.99 -9.15 -28.25
#